data_AF-A0A6I6LFE4-F1
#
_entry.id   AF-A0A6I6LFE4-F1
#
_cell.length_a   1.000
_cell.length_b   1.000
_cell.length_c   1.000
_cell.angle_alpha   90.00
_cell.angle_beta   90.00
_cell.angle_gamma   90.00
#
_symmetry.space_group_name_H-M   'P 1'
#
loop_
_entity.id
_entity.type
_entity.pdbx_description
1 polymer ?
#
loop_
_entity_poly.entity_id
_entity_poly.type
_entity_poly.pdbx_seq_one_letter_code
_entity_poly.pdbx_strand_id
1 'polypeptide(L)'
;MARRRSCWRKAACFPPCRPSVALPRGEASMLTSADRELVARDPALPGLALLLDSSALLDFLRHRYPHLVLDTLSSTYLRYKPGTSCVAGFSLSVNGVPTWLTFTARPKDAADKLAKVTNKQGIDGPFGPGRVVFPEIAISMACFPNDPQLKRLWRITSAEAQAPLLARLGLPRDATIIPLRYRPGRRFVAQVRQQDRPIAVLKLHSAESYTRALGAAQIFASSGALKVPDFLSCSDRYGAVVSSWVSGVAARATPETAHQIGWALASLHRQPATGLRRLSLAEQQASARFLAADIAALRPCLGKRAVLLAEAIATALDSDAAPVALHGDCHLEQFLLRGTDTICVDFDEAASGPAAWDLGNLLAHLVADGLPQVESIAFRDALVDGYRAQGGSITPHDLDAQMALGLLRLATRPFRERCADWPAAIASILTLAENLCPVPSNNLTGAAILQGCPEDPAIPHIAAALEPDEVNRALVEAGCSARVEAAQLVRHKPGRRCLISYVLRDQDGRSFAAYGKIRAKGADSRSFAVQQELWNSGFGPDGQSGAYVAEPLALLPHLGMWVQAKVPGKAFSTLTCDAGQAARAISALHKSGVRPLRRHLVADELAILDERLTMLVDRRPEWASQIADIRHAANERAAHLLPIAPGPIHRDFYHDHLLSNGTDHYLIDLDLLCLGDPALDIGNFNAHLTEWALREWNDPEKFADWQRQFTRNACRENPVTRPENIAVYEFLSLVRLLEISDRMPERRASAPALLELCLAHVQTLPLYRRSPK
;
A
#
# COMPACT_ATOMS: atom_id res chain seq x y z
N MET A 1 -7.02 54.75 38.89
CA MET A 1 -8.36 54.40 38.36
C MET A 1 -8.41 54.70 36.86
N ALA A 2 -9.03 53.81 36.10
CA ALA A 2 -9.50 53.96 34.71
C ALA A 2 -8.48 54.06 33.54
N ARG A 3 -8.45 52.95 32.78
CA ARG A 3 -8.50 52.79 31.31
C ARG A 3 -7.54 53.57 30.39
N ARG A 4 -6.68 52.82 29.68
CA ARG A 4 -6.32 52.98 28.25
C ARG A 4 -6.19 51.57 27.65
N ARG A 5 -7.17 51.04 26.91
CA ARG A 5 -7.38 51.12 25.44
C ARG A 5 -6.10 51.02 24.60
N SER A 6 -5.98 49.85 23.96
CA SER A 6 -5.39 49.52 22.64
C SER A 6 -3.99 50.04 22.28
N CYS A 7 -3.04 49.09 22.21
CA CYS A 7 -2.01 49.05 21.17
C CYS A 7 -1.77 47.58 20.75
N TRP A 8 -2.82 46.92 20.24
CA TRP A 8 -2.68 45.74 19.39
C TRP A 8 -2.25 46.21 18.00
N ARG A 9 -0.93 46.37 17.80
CA ARG A 9 -0.28 46.45 16.48
C ARG A 9 1.13 45.87 16.60
N LYS A 10 1.18 44.54 16.59
CA LYS A 10 2.23 43.68 16.04
C LYS A 10 1.80 42.26 16.41
N ALA A 11 0.91 41.69 15.61
CA ALA A 11 0.83 40.24 15.50
C ALA A 11 2.28 39.79 15.23
N ALA A 12 2.84 38.99 16.13
CA ALA A 12 4.10 38.32 15.86
C ALA A 12 3.84 37.43 14.65
N CYS A 13 4.25 37.89 13.46
CA CYS A 13 4.28 37.07 12.26
C CYS A 13 5.25 35.92 12.56
N PHE A 14 4.68 34.78 12.93
CA PHE A 14 5.42 33.52 12.97
C PHE A 14 6.02 33.31 11.57
N PRO A 15 7.33 33.06 11.44
CA PRO A 15 7.89 32.73 10.14
C PRO A 15 7.16 31.51 9.59
N PRO A 16 6.75 31.51 8.30
CA PRO A 16 6.00 30.42 7.71
C PRO A 16 6.83 29.13 7.78
N CYS A 17 6.45 28.22 8.68
CA CYS A 17 6.95 26.85 8.67
C CYS A 17 6.47 26.20 7.36
N ARG A 18 7.36 26.03 6.39
CA ARG A 18 7.11 25.12 5.26
C ARG A 18 7.19 23.69 5.80
N PRO A 19 6.10 22.89 5.82
CA PRO A 19 6.22 21.46 6.03
C PRO A 19 7.08 20.90 4.89
N SER A 20 8.21 20.27 5.24
CA SER A 20 9.04 19.57 4.26
C SER A 20 8.23 18.40 3.68
N VAL A 21 8.10 18.40 2.35
CA VAL A 21 7.70 17.33 1.43
C VAL A 21 6.72 16.31 2.03
N ALA A 22 5.44 16.52 1.73
CA ALA A 22 4.40 15.53 1.92
C ALA A 22 4.76 14.27 1.11
N LEU A 23 5.04 13.16 1.80
CA LEU A 23 4.70 11.84 1.27
C LEU A 23 3.17 11.80 1.12
N PRO A 24 2.61 11.16 0.08
CA PRO A 24 1.16 11.05 -0.09
C PRO A 24 0.60 10.25 1.10
N ARG A 25 0.10 10.95 2.11
CA ARG A 25 -0.54 10.37 3.28
C ARG A 25 -1.99 10.09 2.91
N GLY A 26 -2.41 8.84 3.04
CA GLY A 26 -3.78 8.43 2.75
C GLY A 26 -4.80 9.29 3.48
N GLU A 27 -5.74 9.86 2.72
CA GLU A 27 -6.86 10.62 3.24
C GLU A 27 -7.89 9.68 3.89
N ALA A 28 -7.58 9.14 5.07
CA ALA A 28 -8.64 8.73 5.99
C ALA A 28 -9.06 9.98 6.78
N SER A 29 -9.89 10.84 6.17
CA SER A 29 -10.43 12.01 6.87
C SER A 29 -11.55 11.66 7.86
N MET A 30 -12.11 10.43 7.77
CA MET A 30 -13.25 9.93 8.55
C MET A 30 -12.96 8.56 9.17
N LEU A 31 -13.71 8.18 10.22
CA LEU A 31 -13.63 6.84 10.82
C LEU A 31 -14.03 5.72 9.84
N THR A 32 -13.09 4.81 9.64
CA THR A 32 -13.31 3.52 8.96
C THR A 32 -14.14 2.56 9.84
N SER A 33 -14.64 1.45 9.27
CA SER A 33 -15.30 0.40 10.06
C SER A 33 -14.37 -0.15 11.15
N ALA A 34 -13.11 -0.40 10.82
CA ALA A 34 -12.12 -0.89 11.76
C ALA A 34 -11.81 0.09 12.89
N ASP A 35 -11.78 1.40 12.62
CA ASP A 35 -11.64 2.40 13.69
C ASP A 35 -12.85 2.40 14.62
N ARG A 36 -14.08 2.29 14.08
CA ARG A 36 -15.30 2.23 14.91
C ARG A 36 -15.32 1.01 15.81
N GLU A 37 -14.91 -0.14 15.30
CA GLU A 37 -14.79 -1.35 16.11
C GLU A 37 -13.72 -1.21 17.20
N LEU A 38 -12.58 -0.58 16.91
CA LEU A 38 -11.54 -0.30 17.91
C LEU A 38 -12.10 0.61 19.02
N VAL A 39 -12.79 1.69 18.64
CA VAL A 39 -13.46 2.60 19.58
C VAL A 39 -14.47 1.86 20.44
N ALA A 40 -15.29 0.99 19.85
CA ALA A 40 -16.30 0.22 20.58
C ALA A 40 -15.66 -0.75 21.60
N ARG A 41 -14.47 -1.27 21.33
CA ARG A 41 -13.72 -2.16 22.23
C ARG A 41 -13.01 -1.43 23.37
N ASP A 42 -12.74 -0.13 23.25
CA ASP A 42 -12.10 0.67 24.29
C ASP A 42 -13.01 1.81 24.81
N PRO A 43 -14.14 1.48 25.46
CA PRO A 43 -15.07 2.47 25.99
C PRO A 43 -14.48 3.29 27.14
N ALA A 44 -13.34 2.86 27.70
CA ALA A 44 -12.64 3.60 28.74
C ALA A 44 -12.12 4.95 28.19
N LEU A 45 -11.82 5.07 26.90
CA LEU A 45 -11.34 6.29 26.26
C LEU A 45 -12.45 7.00 25.46
N PRO A 46 -13.33 7.81 26.08
CA PRO A 46 -14.46 8.45 25.38
C PRO A 46 -14.03 9.39 24.25
N GLY A 47 -12.85 10.00 24.37
CA GLY A 47 -12.30 10.89 23.35
C GLY A 47 -11.62 10.18 22.17
N LEU A 48 -11.49 8.84 22.20
CA LEU A 48 -10.74 8.10 21.18
C LEU A 48 -11.29 8.30 19.78
N ALA A 49 -12.61 8.21 19.61
CA ALA A 49 -13.28 8.41 18.33
C ALA A 49 -12.91 9.75 17.69
N LEU A 50 -12.95 10.82 18.49
CA LEU A 50 -12.63 12.17 18.01
C LEU A 50 -11.16 12.30 17.60
N LEU A 51 -10.22 11.62 18.29
CA LEU A 51 -8.81 11.68 17.94
C LEU A 51 -8.44 10.85 16.70
N LEU A 52 -9.28 9.89 16.32
CA LEU A 52 -9.09 9.06 15.13
C LEU A 52 -9.76 9.66 13.88
N ASP A 53 -10.63 10.67 14.05
CA ASP A 53 -11.39 11.35 13.00
C ASP A 53 -10.95 12.82 12.86
N SER A 54 -10.16 13.12 11.83
CA SER A 54 -9.64 14.47 11.63
C SER A 54 -10.74 15.46 11.25
N SER A 55 -11.78 15.02 10.54
CA SER A 55 -12.90 15.89 10.14
C SER A 55 -13.75 16.25 11.35
N ALA A 56 -14.14 15.25 12.15
CA ALA A 56 -14.93 15.48 13.36
C ALA A 56 -14.18 16.34 14.39
N LEU A 57 -12.86 16.14 14.54
CA LEU A 57 -12.04 16.98 15.43
C LEU A 57 -11.96 18.44 14.94
N LEU A 58 -11.81 18.66 13.63
CA LEU A 58 -11.80 20.00 13.06
C LEU A 58 -13.14 20.72 13.29
N ASP A 59 -14.27 20.03 13.06
CA ASP A 59 -15.60 20.59 13.28
C ASP A 59 -15.86 20.87 14.77
N PHE A 60 -15.40 19.99 15.66
CA PHE A 60 -15.42 20.21 17.10
C PHE A 60 -14.67 21.50 17.49
N LEU A 61 -13.48 21.72 16.93
CA LEU A 61 -12.69 22.93 17.19
C LEU A 61 -13.36 24.19 16.62
N ARG A 62 -13.93 24.13 15.41
CA ARG A 62 -14.67 25.25 14.81
C ARG A 62 -15.87 25.66 15.65
N HIS A 63 -16.62 24.69 16.16
CA HIS A 63 -17.76 24.95 17.02
C HIS A 63 -17.33 25.57 18.37
N ARG A 64 -16.22 25.12 18.95
CA ARG A 64 -15.71 25.65 20.23
C ARG A 64 -15.06 27.03 20.11
N TYR A 65 -14.45 27.33 18.96
CA TYR A 65 -13.71 28.58 18.71
C TYR A 65 -14.22 29.28 17.44
N PRO A 66 -15.49 29.74 17.40
CA PRO A 66 -16.10 30.32 16.20
C PRO A 66 -15.47 31.65 15.76
N HIS A 67 -14.62 32.25 16.60
CA HIS A 67 -13.87 33.47 16.32
C HIS A 67 -12.54 33.23 15.59
N LEU A 68 -12.13 31.97 15.40
CA LEU A 68 -10.91 31.59 14.69
C LEU A 68 -11.27 31.01 13.31
N VAL A 69 -10.44 31.31 12.31
CA VAL A 69 -10.49 30.67 10.99
C VAL A 69 -9.62 29.42 11.03
N LEU A 70 -10.26 28.25 10.93
CA LEU A 70 -9.63 26.94 11.02
C LEU A 70 -9.89 26.15 9.72
N ASP A 71 -8.84 25.84 8.97
CA ASP A 71 -8.98 25.27 7.60
C ASP A 71 -8.58 23.80 7.51
N THR A 72 -7.28 23.52 7.46
CA THR A 72 -6.74 22.18 7.21
C THR A 72 -6.17 21.59 8.49
N LEU A 73 -6.66 20.41 8.89
CA LEU A 73 -6.13 19.61 10.00
C LEU A 73 -5.49 18.34 9.44
N SER A 74 -4.20 18.13 9.72
CA SER A 74 -3.50 16.91 9.31
C SER A 74 -2.88 16.20 10.51
N SER A 75 -3.06 14.88 10.59
CA SER A 75 -2.41 14.06 11.61
C SER A 75 -0.90 14.01 11.37
N THR A 76 -0.12 14.23 12.43
CA THR A 76 1.35 14.20 12.41
C THR A 76 1.93 13.17 13.35
N TYR A 77 1.16 12.70 14.33
CA TYR A 77 1.61 11.75 15.33
C TYR A 77 0.42 11.03 15.95
N LEU A 78 0.51 9.72 16.15
CA LEU A 78 -0.49 8.96 16.92
C LEU A 78 0.22 7.92 17.80
N ARG A 79 -0.16 7.89 19.07
CA ARG A 79 0.24 6.85 20.01
C ARG A 79 -0.97 6.44 20.85
N TYR A 80 -1.44 5.24 20.59
CA TYR A 80 -2.52 4.61 21.33
C TYR A 80 -1.95 3.61 22.35
N LYS A 81 -2.48 3.61 23.56
CA LYS A 81 -2.24 2.63 24.62
C LYS A 81 -3.61 2.15 25.11
N PRO A 82 -4.00 0.90 24.83
CA PRO A 82 -5.30 0.35 25.19
C PRO A 82 -5.68 0.62 26.65
N GLY A 83 -6.91 1.10 26.87
CA GLY A 83 -7.48 1.40 28.18
C GLY A 83 -6.76 2.51 28.98
N THR A 84 -5.70 3.11 28.42
CA THR A 84 -4.79 3.97 29.19
C THR A 84 -4.73 5.39 28.65
N SER A 85 -4.48 5.56 27.35
CA SER A 85 -4.41 6.89 26.74
C SER A 85 -4.28 6.81 25.22
N CYS A 86 -4.77 7.83 24.51
CA CYS A 86 -4.40 8.09 23.12
C CYS A 86 -3.82 9.50 23.00
N VAL A 87 -2.57 9.61 22.53
CA VAL A 87 -1.89 10.88 22.26
C VAL A 87 -1.86 11.09 20.75
N ALA A 88 -2.48 12.17 20.27
CA ALA A 88 -2.55 12.51 18.86
C ALA A 88 -1.99 13.91 18.62
N GLY A 89 -1.07 14.05 17.67
CA GLY A 89 -0.51 15.32 17.22
C GLY A 89 -1.07 15.71 15.86
N PHE A 90 -1.38 16.99 15.70
CA PHE A 90 -1.93 17.54 14.46
C PHE A 90 -1.21 18.83 14.07
N SER A 91 -1.20 19.12 12.77
CA SER A 91 -0.89 20.44 12.21
C SER A 91 -2.21 21.07 11.76
N LEU A 92 -2.54 22.26 12.29
CA LEU A 92 -3.75 23.00 11.99
C LEU A 92 -3.41 24.40 11.45
N SER A 93 -4.01 24.83 10.35
CA SER A 93 -3.98 26.24 9.94
C SER A 93 -4.93 27.06 10.82
N VAL A 94 -4.38 28.02 11.58
CA VAL A 94 -5.14 28.91 12.47
C VAL A 94 -4.93 30.34 12.00
N ASN A 95 -5.97 30.99 11.47
CA ASN A 95 -5.90 32.30 10.85
C ASN A 95 -4.78 32.41 9.78
N GLY A 96 -4.60 31.34 9.00
CA GLY A 96 -3.55 31.24 7.98
C GLY A 96 -2.16 30.86 8.50
N VAL A 97 -1.99 30.62 9.80
CA VAL A 97 -0.70 30.24 10.41
C VAL A 97 -0.71 28.76 10.81
N PRO A 98 0.20 27.92 10.27
CA PRO A 98 0.35 26.54 10.70
C PRO A 98 0.73 26.44 12.18
N THR A 99 -0.08 25.73 12.96
CA THR A 99 0.05 25.56 14.40
C THR A 99 0.01 24.09 14.77
N TRP A 100 0.98 23.60 15.55
CA TRP A 100 0.94 22.24 16.07
C TRP A 100 0.08 22.15 17.34
N LEU A 101 -0.83 21.17 17.33
CA LEU A 101 -1.69 20.84 18.45
C LEU A 101 -1.41 19.42 18.90
N THR A 102 -1.43 19.18 20.20
CA THR A 102 -1.35 17.84 20.78
C THR A 102 -2.59 17.60 21.62
N PHE A 103 -3.29 16.51 21.32
CA PHE A 103 -4.42 16.04 22.09
C PHE A 103 -4.03 14.79 22.86
N THR A 104 -4.61 14.62 24.04
CA THR A 104 -4.48 13.40 24.81
C THR A 104 -5.83 13.01 25.38
N ALA A 105 -6.40 11.91 24.88
CA ALA A 105 -7.54 11.24 25.47
C ALA A 105 -7.09 10.36 26.64
N ARG A 106 -7.86 10.35 27.72
CA ARG A 106 -7.63 9.54 28.92
C ARG A 106 -8.95 8.91 29.41
N PRO A 107 -8.86 7.92 30.31
CA PRO A 107 -10.02 7.40 31.02
C PRO A 107 -10.82 8.47 31.76
N LYS A 108 -12.15 8.32 31.86
CA LYS A 108 -13.05 9.31 32.51
C LYS A 108 -12.71 9.54 33.98
N ASP A 109 -12.29 8.48 34.67
CA ASP A 109 -11.85 8.48 36.06
C ASP A 109 -10.46 9.14 36.24
N ALA A 110 -9.75 9.47 35.17
CA ALA A 110 -8.49 10.21 35.21
C ALA A 110 -8.65 11.74 35.33
N ALA A 111 -9.77 12.23 35.88
CA ALA A 111 -10.09 13.65 36.02
C ALA A 111 -8.98 14.45 36.72
N ASP A 112 -8.36 13.89 37.77
CA ASP A 112 -7.23 14.51 38.48
C ASP A 112 -6.00 14.71 37.59
N LYS A 113 -5.76 13.79 36.63
CA LYS A 113 -4.66 13.92 35.67
C LYS A 113 -4.96 15.00 34.63
N LEU A 114 -6.23 15.18 34.26
CA LEU A 114 -6.67 16.26 33.36
C LEU A 114 -6.58 17.64 34.05
N ALA A 115 -7.01 17.75 35.31
CA ALA A 115 -6.93 18.98 36.09
C ALA A 115 -5.48 19.45 36.34
N LYS A 116 -4.53 18.51 36.49
CA LYS A 116 -3.08 18.84 36.57
C LYS A 116 -2.51 19.48 35.30
N VAL A 117 -3.19 19.38 34.15
CA VAL A 117 -2.74 19.99 32.89
C VAL A 117 -3.03 21.49 32.87
N THR A 118 -4.21 21.92 33.33
CA THR A 118 -4.63 23.34 33.38
C THR A 118 -3.94 24.12 34.50
N ASN A 119 -3.57 23.48 35.60
CA ASN A 119 -2.90 24.14 36.74
C ASN A 119 -1.44 24.53 36.46
N LYS A 120 -0.89 24.18 35.29
CA LYS A 120 0.47 24.55 34.90
C LYS A 120 0.43 25.78 34.00
N GLN A 121 1.13 26.84 34.41
CA GLN A 121 1.28 28.07 33.63
C GLN A 121 1.75 27.75 32.20
N GLY A 122 0.98 28.20 31.22
CA GLY A 122 1.26 28.08 29.79
C GLY A 122 1.53 29.46 29.17
N ILE A 123 1.91 29.44 27.90
CA ILE A 123 1.98 30.62 27.05
C ILE A 123 0.66 30.76 26.32
N ASP A 124 0.04 31.93 26.49
CA ASP A 124 -1.21 32.28 25.83
C ASP A 124 -1.05 32.26 24.30
N GLY A 125 -2.11 31.87 23.62
CA GLY A 125 -2.18 31.80 22.15
C GLY A 125 -3.63 31.92 21.66
N PRO A 126 -3.89 31.61 20.37
CA PRO A 126 -5.22 31.75 19.77
C PRO A 126 -6.34 31.00 20.51
N PHE A 127 -6.00 29.91 21.20
CA PHE A 127 -6.94 29.08 21.96
C PHE A 127 -6.98 29.41 23.47
N GLY A 128 -6.50 30.59 23.89
CA GLY A 128 -6.43 31.00 25.30
C GLY A 128 -5.11 30.58 25.97
N PRO A 129 -5.10 29.96 27.16
CA PRO A 129 -3.91 29.76 28.00
C PRO A 129 -2.87 28.73 27.46
N GLY A 130 -3.03 28.31 26.20
CA GLY A 130 -2.16 27.34 25.53
C GLY A 130 -2.33 25.88 25.95
N ARG A 131 -3.04 25.62 27.06
CA ARG A 131 -3.48 24.30 27.51
C ARG A 131 -4.95 24.32 27.86
N VAL A 132 -5.73 23.47 27.23
CA VAL A 132 -7.20 23.42 27.36
C VAL A 132 -7.62 21.99 27.70
N VAL A 133 -8.66 21.85 28.51
CA VAL A 133 -9.28 20.56 28.82
C VAL A 133 -10.73 20.58 28.34
N PHE A 134 -11.16 19.45 27.79
CA PHE A 134 -12.54 19.15 27.38
C PHE A 134 -13.05 18.00 28.27
N PRO A 135 -13.56 18.31 29.48
CA PRO A 135 -13.96 17.30 30.46
C PRO A 135 -15.03 16.34 29.95
N GLU A 136 -15.95 16.83 29.12
CA GLU A 136 -17.08 16.10 28.55
C GLU A 136 -16.67 14.86 27.74
N ILE A 137 -15.46 14.87 27.18
CA ILE A 137 -14.87 13.81 26.35
C ILE A 137 -13.52 13.35 26.89
N ALA A 138 -13.14 13.75 28.11
CA ALA A 138 -11.89 13.41 28.78
C ALA A 138 -10.62 13.65 27.93
N ILE A 139 -10.59 14.76 27.18
CA ILE A 139 -9.44 15.15 26.33
C ILE A 139 -8.75 16.37 26.92
N SER A 140 -7.41 16.38 26.88
CA SER A 140 -6.60 17.59 27.07
C SER A 140 -5.92 17.99 25.76
N MET A 141 -5.96 19.26 25.40
CA MET A 141 -5.25 19.87 24.29
C MET A 141 -4.09 20.74 24.79
N ALA A 142 -2.92 20.61 24.18
CA ALA A 142 -1.78 21.51 24.35
C ALA A 142 -1.41 22.11 22.99
N CYS A 143 -1.42 23.43 22.92
CA CYS A 143 -0.96 24.18 21.75
C CYS A 143 0.55 24.37 21.85
N PHE A 144 1.29 24.10 20.77
CA PHE A 144 2.72 24.41 20.72
C PHE A 144 2.96 25.89 21.12
N PRO A 145 3.95 26.19 21.99
CA PRO A 145 5.02 25.33 22.51
C PRO A 145 4.72 24.66 23.87
N ASN A 146 3.47 24.62 24.31
CA ASN A 146 3.07 24.26 25.68
C ASN A 146 3.16 22.74 25.99
N ASP A 147 4.22 22.08 25.57
CA ASP A 147 4.47 20.66 25.82
C ASP A 147 4.77 20.40 27.31
N PRO A 148 4.07 19.45 27.97
CA PRO A 148 4.26 19.17 29.40
C PRO A 148 5.58 18.45 29.73
N GLN A 149 6.20 17.76 28.77
CA GLN A 149 7.46 17.03 28.95
C GLN A 149 8.66 17.84 28.46
N LEU A 150 8.50 18.63 27.39
CA LEU A 150 9.53 19.55 26.89
C LEU A 150 9.42 20.93 27.58
N LYS A 151 9.71 20.96 28.88
CA LYS A 151 9.48 22.13 29.77
C LYS A 151 10.12 23.46 29.30
N ARG A 152 11.12 23.39 28.42
CA ARG A 152 11.87 24.56 27.92
C ARG A 152 11.61 24.85 26.45
N LEU A 153 10.66 24.16 25.81
CA LEU A 153 10.30 24.35 24.40
C LEU A 153 9.83 25.78 24.10
N TRP A 154 9.31 26.51 25.08
CA TRP A 154 8.98 27.91 24.88
C TRP A 154 10.18 28.81 24.57
N ARG A 155 11.42 28.37 24.83
CA ARG A 155 12.62 29.17 24.56
C ARG A 155 12.83 29.47 23.08
N ILE A 156 12.20 28.75 22.17
CA ILE A 156 12.38 28.90 20.72
C ILE A 156 11.27 29.71 20.05
N THR A 157 10.40 30.38 20.82
CA THR A 157 9.22 31.08 20.28
C THR A 157 9.47 32.51 19.83
N SER A 158 10.53 33.15 20.33
CA SER A 158 10.87 34.54 20.05
C SER A 158 12.36 34.77 20.13
N ALA A 159 12.84 35.83 19.48
CA ALA A 159 14.24 36.23 19.48
C ALA A 159 14.75 36.50 20.91
N GLU A 160 13.93 37.13 21.75
CA GLU A 160 14.26 37.42 23.15
C GLU A 160 14.33 36.14 23.99
N ALA A 161 13.41 35.20 23.77
CA ALA A 161 13.37 33.94 24.53
C ALA A 161 14.54 33.01 24.18
N GLN A 162 14.99 33.01 22.91
CA GLN A 162 16.05 32.12 22.41
C GLN A 162 17.46 32.60 22.78
N ALA A 163 17.69 33.90 22.99
CA ALA A 163 19.02 34.43 23.23
C ALA A 163 19.78 33.74 24.39
N PRO A 164 19.16 33.46 25.57
CA PRO A 164 19.82 32.71 26.65
C PRO A 164 20.08 31.24 26.33
N LEU A 165 19.27 30.63 25.46
CA LEU A 165 19.45 29.25 25.01
C LEU A 165 20.64 29.18 24.05
N LEU A 166 20.67 30.02 23.02
CA LEU A 166 21.77 30.10 22.04
C LEU A 166 23.10 30.40 22.73
N ALA A 167 23.12 31.39 23.63
CA ALA A 167 24.32 31.73 24.40
C ALA A 167 24.83 30.56 25.25
N ARG A 168 23.94 29.79 25.89
CA ARG A 168 24.35 28.63 26.70
C ARG A 168 24.93 27.50 25.86
N LEU A 169 24.48 27.38 24.61
CA LEU A 169 24.91 26.37 23.64
C LEU A 169 26.11 26.81 22.80
N GLY A 170 26.66 28.01 23.03
CA GLY A 170 27.78 28.54 22.24
C GLY A 170 27.41 28.89 20.80
N LEU A 171 26.11 29.05 20.50
CA LEU A 171 25.62 29.42 19.17
C LEU A 171 25.50 30.95 19.04
N PRO A 172 25.61 31.51 17.81
CA PRO A 172 25.47 32.94 17.57
C PRO A 172 24.13 33.47 18.09
N ARG A 173 24.13 34.61 18.79
CA ARG A 173 22.90 35.18 19.40
C ARG A 173 21.90 35.70 18.37
N ASP A 174 22.40 36.06 17.19
CA ASP A 174 21.64 36.49 16.01
C ASP A 174 21.15 35.31 15.16
N ALA A 175 21.44 34.07 15.55
CA ALA A 175 20.96 32.90 14.83
C ALA A 175 19.44 32.73 14.93
N THR A 176 18.84 32.23 13.87
CA THR A 176 17.41 31.88 13.79
C THR A 176 17.22 30.38 13.92
N ILE A 177 16.26 29.98 14.76
CA ILE A 177 15.87 28.57 14.94
C ILE A 177 14.66 28.28 14.03
N ILE A 178 14.83 27.39 13.06
CA ILE A 178 13.79 26.95 12.14
C ILE A 178 13.34 25.54 12.53
N PRO A 179 12.09 25.35 12.96
CA PRO A 179 11.54 24.03 13.26
C PRO A 179 11.63 23.07 12.06
N LEU A 180 12.10 21.84 12.31
CA LEU A 180 12.10 20.75 11.32
C LEU A 180 11.08 19.67 11.68
N ARG A 181 11.08 19.21 12.93
CA ARG A 181 10.20 18.13 13.38
C ARG A 181 9.84 18.29 14.85
N TYR A 182 8.59 17.98 15.17
CA TYR A 182 8.09 17.93 16.55
C TYR A 182 7.39 16.60 16.80
N ARG A 183 7.87 15.84 17.80
CA ARG A 183 7.24 14.62 18.30
C ARG A 183 6.77 14.89 19.74
N PRO A 184 5.45 15.12 19.95
CA PRO A 184 4.92 15.53 21.25
C PRO A 184 5.37 14.65 22.40
N GLY A 185 5.81 15.28 23.49
CA GLY A 185 6.31 14.63 24.69
C GLY A 185 7.68 13.96 24.56
N ARG A 186 8.27 13.86 23.36
CA ARG A 186 9.55 13.15 23.14
C ARG A 186 10.68 14.10 22.79
N ARG A 187 10.58 14.75 21.63
CA ARG A 187 11.65 15.59 21.09
C ARG A 187 11.15 16.67 20.13
N PHE A 188 11.88 17.77 20.08
CA PHE A 188 11.77 18.81 19.07
C PHE A 188 13.11 18.96 18.36
N VAL A 189 13.08 19.08 17.03
CA VAL A 189 14.27 19.18 16.16
C VAL A 189 14.14 20.45 15.32
N ALA A 190 15.19 21.25 15.29
CA ALA A 190 15.28 22.46 14.49
C ALA A 190 16.64 22.62 13.80
N GLN A 191 16.61 23.32 12.67
CA GLN A 191 17.78 23.87 12.01
C GLN A 191 18.13 25.22 12.65
N VAL A 192 19.40 25.44 12.97
CA VAL A 192 19.91 26.75 13.38
C VAL A 192 20.60 27.39 12.18
N ARG A 193 20.19 28.60 11.81
CA ARG A 193 20.79 29.38 10.72
C ARG A 193 21.43 30.66 11.25
N GLN A 194 22.57 31.04 10.67
CA GLN A 194 23.19 32.34 10.85
C GLN A 194 23.29 33.01 9.48
N GLN A 195 22.80 34.25 9.35
CA GLN A 195 22.77 34.97 8.06
C GLN A 195 22.19 34.11 6.92
N ASP A 196 21.10 33.41 7.21
CA ASP A 196 20.42 32.47 6.31
C ASP A 196 21.23 31.23 5.87
N ARG A 197 22.41 30.98 6.45
CA ARG A 197 23.18 29.76 6.25
C ARG A 197 22.91 28.76 7.38
N PRO A 198 22.57 27.50 7.12
CA PRO A 198 22.42 26.50 8.17
C PRO A 198 23.79 26.13 8.75
N ILE A 199 23.89 26.16 10.08
CA ILE A 199 25.14 25.93 10.81
C ILE A 199 25.06 24.75 11.79
N ALA A 200 23.87 24.46 12.34
CA ALA A 200 23.69 23.39 13.31
C ALA A 200 22.28 22.78 13.27
N VAL A 201 22.15 21.59 13.86
CA VAL A 201 20.88 20.98 14.24
C VAL A 201 20.75 21.06 15.76
N LEU A 202 19.66 21.66 16.23
CA LEU A 202 19.29 21.73 17.64
C LEU A 202 18.19 20.71 17.93
N LYS A 203 18.44 19.79 18.86
CA LYS A 203 17.43 18.90 19.41
C LYS A 203 17.12 19.24 20.86
N LEU A 204 15.85 19.35 21.21
CA LEU A 204 15.36 19.49 22.59
C LEU A 204 14.62 18.20 22.98
N HIS A 205 14.99 17.60 24.10
CA HIS A 205 14.51 16.29 24.54
C HIS A 205 13.72 16.38 25.84
N SER A 206 12.89 15.36 26.10
CA SER A 206 12.41 15.08 27.45
C SER A 206 13.59 14.66 28.34
N ALA A 207 13.41 14.74 29.67
CA ALA A 207 14.46 14.36 30.61
C ALA A 207 14.94 12.90 30.40
N GLU A 208 14.02 11.98 30.09
CA GLU A 208 14.32 10.56 29.85
C GLU A 208 15.10 10.34 28.54
N SER A 209 14.76 11.07 27.48
CA SER A 209 15.40 10.92 26.17
C SER A 209 16.73 11.66 26.05
N TYR A 210 16.95 12.70 26.86
CA TYR A 210 18.16 13.52 26.82
C TYR A 210 19.43 12.72 27.12
N THR A 211 19.43 11.91 28.20
CA THR A 211 20.61 11.15 28.62
C THR A 211 21.06 10.17 27.53
N ARG A 212 20.11 9.52 26.85
CA ARG A 212 20.41 8.59 25.74
C ARG A 212 21.00 9.32 24.54
N ALA A 213 20.36 10.42 24.11
CA ALA A 213 20.83 11.20 22.97
C ALA A 213 22.22 11.81 23.20
N LEU A 214 22.49 12.30 24.42
CA LEU A 214 23.80 12.85 24.77
C LEU A 214 24.90 11.79 24.72
N GLY A 215 24.68 10.62 25.33
CA GLY A 215 25.66 9.53 25.33
C GLY A 215 26.00 9.08 23.91
N ALA A 216 25.00 8.89 23.06
CA ALA A 216 25.20 8.50 21.67
C ALA A 216 25.96 9.55 20.83
N ALA A 217 25.63 10.83 21.01
CA ALA A 217 26.27 11.92 20.26
C ALA A 217 27.76 12.08 20.55
N GLN A 218 28.24 11.58 21.69
CA GLN A 218 29.65 11.67 22.10
C GLN A 218 30.49 10.45 21.70
N ILE A 219 29.85 9.34 21.35
CA ILE A 219 30.51 8.05 21.10
C ILE A 219 30.96 7.91 19.65
N PHE A 220 30.10 8.31 18.71
CA PHE A 220 30.37 8.10 17.29
C PHE A 220 31.25 9.20 16.70
N ALA A 221 32.21 8.78 15.88
CA ALA A 221 33.11 9.66 15.13
C ALA A 221 33.15 9.30 13.64
N SER A 222 33.54 10.26 12.81
CA SER A 222 33.77 10.00 11.38
C SER A 222 34.99 9.10 11.20
N SER A 223 34.90 8.10 10.31
CA SER A 223 35.97 7.14 10.04
C SER A 223 35.94 6.70 8.57
N GLY A 224 37.00 6.99 7.82
CA GLY A 224 37.07 6.71 6.39
C GLY A 224 35.90 7.36 5.63
N ALA A 225 35.15 6.55 4.88
CA ALA A 225 33.94 6.95 4.14
C ALA A 225 32.69 7.16 5.02
N LEU A 226 32.68 6.64 6.26
CA LEU A 226 31.61 6.92 7.21
C LEU A 226 31.81 8.33 7.78
N LYS A 227 30.82 9.20 7.62
CA LYS A 227 30.78 10.52 8.25
C LYS A 227 29.62 10.59 9.24
N VAL A 228 29.83 11.31 10.33
CA VAL A 228 28.79 11.63 11.31
C VAL A 228 28.82 13.14 11.60
N PRO A 229 27.69 13.78 11.93
CA PRO A 229 27.67 15.18 12.36
C PRO A 229 28.53 15.38 13.61
N ASP A 230 29.32 16.45 13.63
CA ASP A 230 30.16 16.78 14.78
C ASP A 230 29.27 17.17 15.97
N PHE A 231 29.55 16.62 17.14
CA PHE A 231 28.95 17.10 18.37
C PHE A 231 29.51 18.47 18.73
N LEU A 232 28.65 19.49 18.81
CA LEU A 232 29.06 20.87 19.08
C LEU A 232 28.91 21.23 20.55
N SER A 233 27.73 20.98 21.12
CA SER A 233 27.45 21.33 22.52
C SER A 233 26.20 20.62 23.06
N CYS A 234 26.02 20.68 24.38
CA CYS A 234 24.81 20.22 25.06
C CYS A 234 24.41 21.15 26.22
N SER A 235 23.20 20.94 26.76
CA SER A 235 22.78 21.62 27.98
C SER A 235 21.75 20.81 28.79
N ASP A 236 22.16 20.33 29.96
CA ASP A 236 21.28 19.60 30.89
C ASP A 236 20.12 20.47 31.37
N ARG A 237 20.38 21.77 31.57
CA ARG A 237 19.36 22.76 31.99
C ARG A 237 18.20 22.84 31.00
N TYR A 238 18.49 22.66 29.71
CA TYR A 238 17.51 22.80 28.63
C TYR A 238 17.14 21.46 27.98
N GLY A 239 17.82 20.36 28.32
CA GLY A 239 17.66 19.07 27.64
C GLY A 239 18.06 19.15 26.17
N ALA A 240 19.11 19.92 25.85
CA ALA A 240 19.47 20.28 24.48
C ALA A 240 20.74 19.57 24.00
N VAL A 241 20.73 19.03 22.79
CA VAL A 241 21.89 18.47 22.09
C VAL A 241 22.05 19.19 20.75
N VAL A 242 23.27 19.61 20.42
CA VAL A 242 23.57 20.36 19.20
C VAL A 242 24.67 19.64 18.42
N SER A 243 24.41 19.42 17.13
CA SER A 243 25.39 18.88 16.19
C SER A 243 25.59 19.81 15.00
N SER A 244 26.70 19.65 14.28
CA SER A 244 26.96 20.41 13.06
C SER A 244 25.90 20.11 12.00
N TRP A 245 25.57 21.13 11.19
CA TRP A 245 24.71 20.92 10.02
C TRP A 245 25.50 20.20 8.93
N VAL A 246 24.92 19.13 8.38
CA VAL A 246 25.50 18.38 7.27
C VAL A 246 24.62 18.51 6.02
N SER A 247 25.27 18.66 4.86
CA SER A 247 24.60 18.72 3.56
C SER A 247 24.95 17.46 2.76
N GLY A 248 23.95 16.85 2.15
CA GLY A 248 24.10 15.67 1.29
C GLY A 248 22.79 15.33 0.58
N VAL A 249 22.83 14.34 -0.31
CA VAL A 249 21.66 13.83 -1.03
C VAL A 249 21.05 12.68 -0.23
N ALA A 250 19.75 12.70 0.03
CA ALA A 250 19.08 11.60 0.72
C ALA A 250 19.28 10.27 -0.02
N ALA A 251 19.63 9.22 0.72
CA ALA A 251 19.81 7.89 0.16
C ALA A 251 18.54 7.38 -0.53
N ARG A 252 18.71 6.63 -1.63
CA ARG A 252 17.63 5.97 -2.38
C ARG A 252 17.83 4.46 -2.35
N ALA A 253 16.75 3.72 -2.56
CA ALA A 253 16.80 2.26 -2.58
C ALA A 253 17.40 1.74 -3.89
N THR A 254 18.74 1.80 -4.03
CA THR A 254 19.47 1.22 -5.16
C THR A 254 20.58 0.28 -4.67
N PRO A 255 21.02 -0.72 -5.45
CA PRO A 255 22.11 -1.61 -5.06
C PRO A 255 23.42 -0.88 -4.72
N GLU A 256 23.77 0.17 -5.47
CA GLU A 256 24.99 0.95 -5.22
C GLU A 256 24.92 1.68 -3.88
N THR A 257 23.76 2.27 -3.59
CA THR A 257 23.50 2.92 -2.29
C THR A 257 23.52 1.89 -1.16
N ALA A 258 22.94 0.72 -1.38
CA ALA A 258 22.92 -0.37 -0.41
C ALA A 258 24.35 -0.79 -0.02
N HIS A 259 25.21 -1.00 -1.01
CA HIS A 259 26.61 -1.36 -0.78
C HIS A 259 27.35 -0.26 0.01
N GLN A 260 27.16 1.01 -0.33
CA GLN A 260 27.76 2.14 0.41
C GLN A 260 27.27 2.21 1.86
N ILE A 261 25.97 1.96 2.10
CA ILE A 261 25.39 1.93 3.45
C ILE A 261 25.92 0.73 4.23
N GLY A 262 26.03 -0.45 3.61
CA GLY A 262 26.58 -1.64 4.24
C GLY A 262 28.00 -1.41 4.74
N TRP A 263 28.84 -0.82 3.89
CA TRP A 263 30.21 -0.45 4.24
C TRP A 263 30.26 0.55 5.41
N ALA A 264 29.38 1.56 5.39
CA ALA A 264 29.30 2.56 6.44
C ALA A 264 28.85 1.96 7.77
N LEU A 265 27.84 1.08 7.76
CA LEU A 265 27.36 0.36 8.95
C LEU A 265 28.44 -0.54 9.55
N ALA A 266 29.20 -1.28 8.73
CA ALA A 266 30.33 -2.07 9.24
C ALA A 266 31.40 -1.19 9.91
N SER A 267 31.63 0.01 9.36
CA SER A 267 32.55 0.98 9.97
C SER A 267 31.99 1.54 11.29
N LEU A 268 30.68 1.78 11.37
CA LEU A 268 29.98 2.23 12.58
C LEU A 268 30.02 1.16 13.68
N HIS A 269 29.75 -0.10 13.33
CA HIS A 269 29.68 -1.23 14.26
C HIS A 269 31.03 -1.54 14.95
N ARG A 270 32.15 -1.16 14.33
CA ARG A 270 33.49 -1.29 14.93
C ARG A 270 33.87 -0.18 15.90
N GLN A 271 33.05 0.87 16.01
CA GLN A 271 33.31 1.93 16.98
C GLN A 271 33.06 1.43 18.42
N PRO A 272 33.64 2.08 19.44
CA PRO A 272 33.47 1.66 20.82
C PRO A 272 31.99 1.63 21.21
N ALA A 273 31.51 0.48 21.67
CA ALA A 273 30.17 0.35 22.23
C ALA A 273 30.09 0.77 23.71
N THR A 274 31.23 1.14 24.31
CA THR A 274 31.34 1.52 25.72
C THR A 274 30.48 2.75 26.03
N GLY A 275 29.59 2.63 27.01
CA GLY A 275 28.67 3.71 27.38
C GLY A 275 27.33 3.68 26.64
N LEU A 276 27.17 2.86 25.59
CA LEU A 276 25.87 2.60 24.98
C LEU A 276 25.04 1.64 25.85
N ARG A 277 23.72 1.86 25.87
CA ARG A 277 22.79 0.92 26.49
C ARG A 277 22.87 -0.41 25.76
N ARG A 278 23.12 -1.50 26.48
CA ARG A 278 23.10 -2.85 25.92
C ARG A 278 21.66 -3.30 25.68
N LEU A 279 21.36 -3.69 24.44
CA LEU A 279 20.14 -4.35 24.03
C LEU A 279 20.32 -5.87 24.19
N SER A 280 19.72 -6.43 25.23
CA SER A 280 19.86 -7.88 25.50
C SER A 280 18.91 -8.72 24.66
N LEU A 281 19.21 -10.01 24.48
CA LEU A 281 18.29 -10.96 23.82
C LEU A 281 16.92 -11.00 24.53
N ALA A 282 16.91 -11.03 25.86
CA ALA A 282 15.68 -11.04 26.64
C ALA A 282 14.80 -9.80 26.37
N GLU A 283 15.41 -8.63 26.18
CA GLU A 283 14.67 -7.41 25.81
C GLU A 283 14.10 -7.49 24.39
N GLN A 284 14.82 -8.07 23.44
CA GLN A 284 14.34 -8.27 22.08
C GLN A 284 13.15 -9.23 22.03
N GLN A 285 13.24 -10.36 22.74
CA GLN A 285 12.15 -11.33 22.88
C GLN A 285 10.95 -10.73 23.61
N ALA A 286 11.16 -9.96 24.69
CA ALA A 286 10.10 -9.24 25.38
C ALA A 286 9.44 -8.19 24.48
N SER A 287 10.23 -7.49 23.65
CA SER A 287 9.72 -6.56 22.65
C SER A 287 8.82 -7.25 21.64
N ALA A 288 9.20 -8.43 21.13
CA ALA A 288 8.37 -9.20 20.19
C ALA A 288 6.99 -9.51 20.79
N ARG A 289 6.96 -10.03 22.03
CA ARG A 289 5.72 -10.35 22.75
C ARG A 289 4.87 -9.10 23.03
N PHE A 290 5.50 -7.98 23.38
CA PHE A 290 4.81 -6.72 23.59
C PHE A 290 4.15 -6.20 22.30
N LEU A 291 4.86 -6.27 21.17
CA LEU A 291 4.32 -5.87 19.86
C LEU A 291 3.15 -6.76 19.42
N ALA A 292 3.23 -8.06 19.69
CA ALA A 292 2.11 -8.97 19.44
C ALA A 292 0.86 -8.59 20.25
N ALA A 293 1.02 -8.20 21.51
CA ALA A 293 -0.08 -7.70 22.34
C ALA A 293 -0.67 -6.38 21.80
N ASP A 294 0.18 -5.44 21.34
CA ASP A 294 -0.27 -4.21 20.69
C ASP A 294 -1.12 -4.51 19.43
N ILE A 295 -0.67 -5.46 18.61
CA ILE A 295 -1.40 -5.89 17.39
C ILE A 295 -2.73 -6.55 17.77
N ALA A 296 -2.73 -7.44 18.77
CA ALA A 296 -3.94 -8.10 19.26
C ALA A 296 -4.97 -7.09 19.79
N ALA A 297 -4.50 -6.03 20.48
CA ALA A 297 -5.37 -4.98 20.98
C ALA A 297 -5.97 -4.11 19.86
N LEU A 298 -5.18 -3.82 18.80
CA LEU A 298 -5.68 -3.10 17.62
C LEU A 298 -6.67 -3.95 16.81
N ARG A 299 -6.31 -5.20 16.52
CA ARG A 299 -7.08 -6.13 15.71
C ARG A 299 -7.06 -7.54 16.32
N PRO A 300 -8.06 -7.92 17.12
CA PRO A 300 -8.10 -9.21 17.81
C PRO A 300 -7.95 -10.43 16.89
N CYS A 301 -8.52 -10.38 15.67
CA CYS A 301 -8.42 -11.48 14.73
C CYS A 301 -6.98 -11.73 14.22
N LEU A 302 -6.05 -10.78 14.38
CA LEU A 302 -4.62 -10.94 14.09
C LEU A 302 -3.79 -11.30 15.34
N GLY A 303 -4.39 -11.31 16.52
CA GLY A 303 -3.66 -11.48 17.79
C GLY A 303 -2.97 -12.83 17.90
N LYS A 304 -3.68 -13.93 17.64
CA LYS A 304 -3.09 -15.29 17.66
C LYS A 304 -1.90 -15.40 16.70
N ARG A 305 -2.05 -14.82 15.50
CA ARG A 305 -1.02 -14.77 14.46
C ARG A 305 0.24 -14.05 14.95
N ALA A 306 0.05 -12.85 15.49
CA ALA A 306 1.15 -12.03 15.99
C ALA A 306 1.87 -12.68 17.18
N VAL A 307 1.15 -13.37 18.06
CA VAL A 307 1.73 -14.10 19.21
C VAL A 307 2.60 -15.27 18.73
N LEU A 308 2.07 -16.11 17.84
CA LEU A 308 2.83 -17.23 17.28
C LEU A 308 4.07 -16.76 16.52
N LEU A 309 3.95 -15.70 15.73
CA LEU A 309 5.08 -15.09 15.05
C LEU A 309 6.10 -14.52 16.03
N ALA A 310 5.66 -13.86 17.11
CA ALA A 310 6.56 -13.36 18.14
C ALA A 310 7.31 -14.49 18.86
N GLU A 311 6.70 -15.65 19.07
CA GLU A 311 7.35 -16.85 19.62
C GLU A 311 8.37 -17.44 18.65
N ALA A 312 8.01 -17.53 17.35
CA ALA A 312 8.92 -18.00 16.31
C ALA A 312 10.15 -17.09 16.20
N ILE A 313 9.94 -15.76 16.14
CA ILE A 313 11.02 -14.76 16.16
C ILE A 313 11.85 -14.90 17.45
N ALA A 314 11.22 -14.99 18.62
CA ALA A 314 11.94 -15.12 19.88
C ALA A 314 12.84 -16.36 19.94
N THR A 315 12.44 -17.44 19.27
CA THR A 315 13.20 -18.69 19.15
C THR A 315 14.32 -18.57 18.12
N ALA A 316 14.10 -17.85 17.01
CA ALA A 316 15.09 -17.66 15.94
C ALA A 316 16.18 -16.63 16.29
N LEU A 317 15.92 -15.73 17.24
CA LEU A 317 16.93 -14.77 17.70
C LEU A 317 18.07 -15.50 18.43
N ASP A 318 19.29 -15.36 17.90
CA ASP A 318 20.51 -15.96 18.46
C ASP A 318 21.06 -15.20 19.68
N SER A 319 21.58 -15.95 20.66
CA SER A 319 22.24 -15.43 21.87
C SER A 319 23.73 -15.15 21.71
N ASP A 320 24.39 -15.72 20.69
CA ASP A 320 25.86 -15.85 20.69
C ASP A 320 26.58 -14.73 19.93
N ALA A 321 25.84 -13.83 19.28
CA ALA A 321 26.40 -12.70 18.55
C ALA A 321 27.11 -11.69 19.49
N ALA A 322 28.38 -11.42 19.21
CA ALA A 322 29.15 -10.39 19.92
C ALA A 322 28.49 -9.00 19.73
N PRO A 323 28.25 -8.25 20.81
CA PRO A 323 27.57 -6.97 20.71
C PRO A 323 28.49 -5.91 20.08
N VAL A 324 27.98 -5.20 19.08
CA VAL A 324 28.62 -4.08 18.40
C VAL A 324 27.92 -2.77 18.77
N ALA A 325 28.50 -1.63 18.40
CA ALA A 325 27.79 -0.36 18.47
C ALA A 325 26.72 -0.30 17.36
N LEU A 326 25.49 0.08 17.71
CA LEU A 326 24.35 0.14 16.81
C LEU A 326 23.88 1.58 16.64
N HIS A 327 23.42 1.91 15.45
CA HIS A 327 22.60 3.08 15.18
C HIS A 327 21.26 3.02 15.94
N GLY A 328 20.62 1.84 15.96
CA GLY A 328 19.45 1.55 16.79
C GLY A 328 18.08 1.87 16.14
N ASP A 329 18.00 2.93 15.32
CA ASP A 329 16.83 3.27 14.49
C ASP A 329 17.20 3.34 13.00
N CYS A 330 17.87 2.30 12.50
CA CYS A 330 18.46 2.29 11.16
C CYS A 330 17.38 2.19 10.07
N HIS A 331 17.21 3.22 9.26
CA HIS A 331 16.36 3.25 8.07
C HIS A 331 16.91 4.25 7.04
N LEU A 332 16.43 4.18 5.79
CA LEU A 332 17.07 4.85 4.66
C LEU A 332 17.20 6.38 4.81
N GLU A 333 16.20 7.04 5.43
CA GLU A 333 16.21 8.50 5.68
C GLU A 333 17.34 8.96 6.62
N GLN A 334 17.99 8.04 7.35
CA GLN A 334 19.11 8.34 8.24
C GLN A 334 20.46 8.40 7.54
N PHE A 335 20.47 8.24 6.22
CA PHE A 335 21.68 8.28 5.40
C PHE A 335 21.61 9.39 4.35
N LEU A 336 22.65 10.21 4.30
CA LEU A 336 22.91 11.17 3.23
C LEU A 336 24.19 10.78 2.49
N LEU A 337 24.18 10.86 1.17
CA LEU A 337 25.32 10.51 0.32
C LEU A 337 26.01 11.78 -0.20
N ARG A 338 27.34 11.73 -0.25
CA ARG A 338 28.18 12.77 -0.85
C ARG A 338 29.40 12.13 -1.52
N GLY A 339 29.27 11.81 -2.81
CA GLY A 339 30.30 11.06 -3.53
C GLY A 339 30.44 9.66 -2.92
N THR A 340 31.62 9.34 -2.41
CA THR A 340 31.90 8.09 -1.69
C THR A 340 31.61 8.17 -0.20
N ASP A 341 31.34 9.37 0.34
CA ASP A 341 31.01 9.53 1.76
C ASP A 341 29.55 9.15 2.02
N THR A 342 29.35 8.32 3.05
CA THR A 342 28.04 8.03 3.62
C THR A 342 27.93 8.75 4.97
N ILE A 343 27.05 9.74 5.05
CA ILE A 343 26.79 10.53 6.26
C ILE A 343 25.61 9.91 7.00
N CYS A 344 25.86 9.37 8.19
CA CYS A 344 24.85 8.77 9.06
C CYS A 344 24.40 9.79 10.12
N VAL A 345 23.09 9.93 10.33
CA VAL A 345 22.48 10.94 11.22
C VAL A 345 21.44 10.31 12.17
N ASP A 346 21.08 11.03 13.24
CA ASP A 346 20.07 10.62 14.24
C ASP A 346 20.40 9.39 15.12
N PHE A 347 21.49 9.48 15.88
CA PHE A 347 21.89 8.46 16.87
C PHE A 347 21.08 8.44 18.19
N ASP A 348 19.90 9.05 18.25
CA ASP A 348 19.15 9.20 19.52
C ASP A 348 18.75 7.85 20.15
N GLU A 349 18.61 6.79 19.34
CA GLU A 349 18.26 5.44 19.78
C GLU A 349 19.46 4.47 19.72
N ALA A 350 20.70 4.99 19.63
CA ALA A 350 21.89 4.17 19.59
C ALA A 350 22.05 3.28 20.83
N ALA A 351 22.55 2.07 20.59
CA ALA A 351 22.63 1.01 21.57
C ALA A 351 23.83 0.10 21.28
N SER A 352 24.08 -0.87 22.15
CA SER A 352 25.00 -1.97 21.86
C SER A 352 24.23 -3.28 21.73
N GLY A 353 24.46 -4.06 20.67
CA GLY A 353 23.68 -5.27 20.40
C GLY A 353 24.13 -6.01 19.13
N PRO A 354 23.34 -6.97 18.62
CA PRO A 354 23.73 -7.74 17.44
C PRO A 354 23.70 -6.87 16.18
N ALA A 355 24.74 -6.96 15.34
CA ALA A 355 24.85 -6.19 14.09
C ALA A 355 23.63 -6.34 13.16
N ALA A 356 23.02 -7.52 13.17
CA ALA A 356 21.81 -7.82 12.40
C ALA A 356 20.64 -6.89 12.74
N TRP A 357 20.62 -6.27 13.93
CA TRP A 357 19.56 -5.33 14.33
C TRP A 357 19.42 -4.18 13.34
N ASP A 358 20.52 -3.50 12.99
CA ASP A 358 20.48 -2.33 12.12
C ASP A 358 20.21 -2.72 10.66
N LEU A 359 20.87 -3.77 10.17
CA LEU A 359 20.66 -4.25 8.80
C LEU A 359 19.22 -4.76 8.61
N GLY A 360 18.73 -5.58 9.54
CA GLY A 360 17.37 -6.11 9.53
C GLY A 360 16.31 -5.02 9.64
N ASN A 361 16.54 -3.99 10.48
CA ASN A 361 15.61 -2.86 10.58
C ASN A 361 15.55 -2.05 9.28
N LEU A 362 16.70 -1.77 8.65
CA LEU A 362 16.76 -1.08 7.36
C LEU A 362 15.97 -1.85 6.28
N LEU A 363 16.20 -3.16 6.15
CA LEU A 363 15.49 -4.00 5.19
C LEU A 363 13.99 -4.09 5.48
N ALA A 364 13.61 -4.21 6.77
CA ALA A 364 12.22 -4.23 7.18
C ALA A 364 11.49 -2.94 6.77
N HIS A 365 12.12 -1.77 6.92
CA HIS A 365 11.57 -0.51 6.46
C HIS A 365 11.32 -0.50 4.95
N LEU A 366 12.30 -0.92 4.15
CA LEU A 366 12.18 -0.93 2.69
C LEU A 366 11.03 -1.80 2.20
N VAL A 367 10.91 -3.01 2.74
CA VAL A 367 9.83 -3.94 2.35
C VAL A 367 8.47 -3.44 2.87
N ALA A 368 8.40 -2.89 4.09
CA ALA A 368 7.17 -2.31 4.62
C ALA A 368 6.71 -1.05 3.85
N ASP A 369 7.64 -0.29 3.30
CA ASP A 369 7.37 0.87 2.43
C ASP A 369 7.03 0.46 0.98
N GLY A 370 6.98 -0.84 0.67
CA GLY A 370 6.49 -1.38 -0.59
C GLY A 370 7.54 -1.56 -1.68
N LEU A 371 8.83 -1.63 -1.34
CA LEU A 371 9.87 -1.94 -2.31
C LEU A 371 9.59 -3.32 -2.96
N PRO A 372 9.56 -3.43 -4.30
CA PRO A 372 9.29 -4.70 -4.97
C PRO A 372 10.25 -5.81 -4.53
N GLN A 373 9.79 -7.06 -4.55
CA GLN A 373 10.57 -8.20 -4.05
C GLN A 373 11.93 -8.34 -4.75
N VAL A 374 11.97 -8.18 -6.08
CA VAL A 374 13.21 -8.27 -6.86
C VAL A 374 14.21 -7.20 -6.45
N GLU A 375 13.75 -5.96 -6.29
CA GLU A 375 14.59 -4.83 -5.85
C GLU A 375 15.04 -4.99 -4.40
N SER A 376 14.18 -5.54 -3.54
CA SER A 376 14.49 -5.80 -2.13
C SER A 376 15.57 -6.86 -1.98
N ILE A 377 15.54 -7.92 -2.80
CA ILE A 377 16.60 -8.93 -2.83
C ILE A 377 17.91 -8.30 -3.31
N ALA A 378 17.89 -7.57 -4.43
CA ALA A 378 19.09 -6.92 -4.95
C ALA A 378 19.69 -5.90 -3.95
N PHE A 379 18.85 -5.14 -3.24
CA PHE A 379 19.28 -4.23 -2.19
C PHE A 379 19.90 -4.98 -1.01
N ARG A 380 19.25 -6.07 -0.56
CA ARG A 380 19.76 -6.93 0.54
C ARG A 380 21.14 -7.49 0.21
N ASP A 381 21.31 -8.07 -0.98
CA ASP A 381 22.56 -8.68 -1.38
C ASP A 381 23.68 -7.64 -1.42
N ALA A 382 23.45 -6.50 -2.07
CA ALA A 382 24.43 -5.43 -2.13
C ALA A 382 24.75 -4.81 -0.76
N LEU A 383 23.75 -4.68 0.13
CA LEU A 383 23.94 -4.22 1.52
C LEU A 383 24.86 -5.17 2.29
N VAL A 384 24.61 -6.47 2.21
CA VAL A 384 25.40 -7.50 2.88
C VAL A 384 26.81 -7.58 2.30
N ASP A 385 26.96 -7.47 0.98
CA ASP A 385 28.26 -7.44 0.31
C ASP A 385 29.10 -6.24 0.76
N GLY A 386 28.52 -5.05 0.80
CA GLY A 386 29.20 -3.85 1.30
C GLY A 386 29.59 -3.96 2.78
N TYR A 387 28.73 -4.57 3.60
CA TYR A 387 29.00 -4.83 5.01
C TYR A 387 30.17 -5.82 5.19
N ARG A 388 30.20 -6.90 4.42
CA ARG A 388 31.28 -7.90 4.42
C ARG A 388 32.59 -7.37 3.89
N ALA A 389 32.56 -6.54 2.86
CA ALA A 389 33.76 -5.94 2.26
C ALA A 389 34.55 -5.08 3.26
N GLN A 390 33.88 -4.56 4.30
CA GLN A 390 34.49 -3.79 5.38
C GLN A 390 34.79 -4.64 6.64
N GLY A 391 34.74 -5.97 6.52
CA GLY A 391 35.07 -6.94 7.58
C GLY A 391 33.91 -7.26 8.52
N GLY A 392 32.69 -6.83 8.21
CA GLY A 392 31.50 -7.23 8.95
C GLY A 392 31.12 -8.69 8.69
N SER A 393 30.63 -9.39 9.72
CA SER A 393 30.10 -10.75 9.57
C SER A 393 28.60 -10.76 9.89
N ILE A 394 27.81 -11.44 9.06
CA ILE A 394 26.38 -11.62 9.25
C ILE A 394 25.91 -12.92 8.61
N THR A 395 25.13 -13.71 9.37
CA THR A 395 24.50 -14.92 8.85
C THR A 395 23.13 -14.57 8.23
N PRO A 396 22.67 -15.32 7.21
CA PRO A 396 21.33 -15.13 6.67
C PRO A 396 20.23 -15.32 7.73
N HIS A 397 20.40 -16.31 8.61
CA HIS A 397 19.44 -16.63 9.67
C HIS A 397 19.26 -15.47 10.67
N ASP A 398 20.35 -14.88 11.17
CA ASP A 398 20.27 -13.75 12.12
C ASP A 398 19.65 -12.51 11.46
N LEU A 399 19.98 -12.29 10.19
CA LEU A 399 19.43 -11.18 9.43
C LEU A 399 17.93 -11.35 9.21
N ASP A 400 17.47 -12.56 8.87
CA ASP A 400 16.05 -12.88 8.69
C ASP A 400 15.27 -12.72 10.01
N ALA A 401 15.80 -13.23 11.12
CA ALA A 401 15.18 -13.09 12.45
C ALA A 401 15.06 -11.62 12.88
N GLN A 402 16.10 -10.81 12.66
CA GLN A 402 16.08 -9.37 12.99
C GLN A 402 15.20 -8.56 12.04
N MET A 403 15.15 -8.92 10.76
CA MET A 403 14.26 -8.32 9.79
C MET A 403 12.79 -8.64 10.12
N ALA A 404 12.48 -9.87 10.51
CA ALA A 404 11.15 -10.25 10.98
C ALA A 404 10.74 -9.47 12.24
N LEU A 405 11.65 -9.31 13.21
CA LEU A 405 11.41 -8.45 14.38
C LEU A 405 11.20 -6.97 13.99
N GLY A 406 11.96 -6.48 13.00
CA GLY A 406 11.78 -5.14 12.42
C GLY A 406 10.41 -4.94 11.79
N LEU A 407 9.94 -5.90 10.99
CA LEU A 407 8.61 -5.88 10.41
C LEU A 407 7.53 -5.93 11.50
N LEU A 408 7.72 -6.72 12.56
CA LEU A 408 6.79 -6.75 13.70
C LEU A 408 6.73 -5.40 14.44
N ARG A 409 7.86 -4.66 14.56
CA ARG A 409 7.88 -3.28 15.08
C ARG A 409 7.08 -2.32 14.20
N LEU A 410 7.19 -2.50 12.88
CA LEU A 410 6.52 -1.68 11.87
C LEU A 410 5.07 -2.06 11.64
N ALA A 411 4.62 -3.25 12.07
CA ALA A 411 3.28 -3.75 11.82
C ALA A 411 2.20 -2.76 12.25
N THR A 412 2.34 -2.05 13.37
CA THR A 412 1.35 -1.05 13.84
C THR A 412 1.45 0.33 13.16
N ARG A 413 2.44 0.55 12.27
CA ARG A 413 2.66 1.82 11.57
C ARG A 413 1.49 2.27 10.71
N PRO A 414 0.82 1.40 9.90
CA PRO A 414 -0.34 1.81 9.10
C PRO A 414 -1.47 2.43 9.94
N PHE A 415 -1.71 1.90 11.15
CA PHE A 415 -2.67 2.49 12.09
C PHE A 415 -2.21 3.85 12.61
N ARG A 416 -0.92 3.97 12.98
CA ARG A 416 -0.32 5.22 13.49
C ARG A 416 -0.29 6.33 12.44
N GLU A 417 -0.14 5.97 11.17
CA GLU A 417 -0.10 6.88 10.02
C GLU A 417 -1.47 7.14 9.40
N ARG A 418 -2.52 6.51 9.93
CA ARG A 418 -3.92 6.66 9.49
C ARG A 418 -4.14 6.20 8.04
N CYS A 419 -3.50 5.10 7.62
CA CYS A 419 -3.83 4.46 6.35
C CYS A 419 -5.29 4.00 6.35
N ALA A 420 -6.01 4.21 5.25
CA ALA A 420 -7.45 3.90 5.15
C ALA A 420 -7.76 2.41 5.39
N ASP A 421 -6.91 1.51 4.89
CA ASP A 421 -7.02 0.07 5.12
C ASP A 421 -5.87 -0.45 6.01
N TRP A 422 -5.66 0.24 7.14
CA TRP A 422 -4.64 -0.17 8.10
C TRP A 422 -4.76 -1.64 8.57
N PRO A 423 -5.95 -2.27 8.69
CA PRO A 423 -6.02 -3.68 9.11
C PRO A 423 -5.39 -4.62 8.07
N ALA A 424 -5.70 -4.44 6.78
CA ALA A 424 -5.10 -5.23 5.72
C ALA A 424 -3.59 -4.99 5.65
N ALA A 425 -3.15 -3.74 5.79
CA ALA A 425 -1.73 -3.40 5.81
C ALA A 425 -0.97 -4.05 6.99
N ILE A 426 -1.54 -4.11 8.20
CA ILE A 426 -0.97 -4.88 9.33
C ILE A 426 -0.82 -6.35 8.92
N ALA A 427 -1.87 -6.94 8.36
CA ALA A 427 -1.88 -8.35 7.97
C ALA A 427 -0.82 -8.67 6.90
N SER A 428 -0.61 -7.78 5.92
CA SER A 428 0.45 -7.91 4.91
C SER A 428 1.85 -7.83 5.53
N ILE A 429 2.09 -6.91 6.46
CA ILE A 429 3.40 -6.81 7.16
C ILE A 429 3.67 -8.09 7.98
N LEU A 430 2.66 -8.66 8.63
CA LEU A 430 2.80 -9.94 9.31
C LEU A 430 3.17 -11.07 8.33
N THR A 431 2.62 -11.08 7.11
CA THR A 431 2.91 -12.12 6.11
C THR A 431 4.37 -12.04 5.67
N LEU A 432 4.87 -10.82 5.49
CA LEU A 432 6.27 -10.59 5.15
C LEU A 432 7.20 -11.11 6.25
N ALA A 433 6.84 -10.92 7.51
CA ALA A 433 7.62 -11.40 8.65
C ALA A 433 7.56 -12.93 8.81
N GLU A 434 6.42 -13.56 8.57
CA GLU A 434 6.25 -15.03 8.59
C GLU A 434 7.07 -15.72 7.49
N ASN A 435 7.22 -15.09 6.33
CA ASN A 435 8.06 -15.62 5.25
C ASN A 435 9.55 -15.67 5.63
N LEU A 436 9.99 -14.86 6.59
CA LEU A 436 11.37 -14.82 7.10
C LEU A 436 11.56 -15.71 8.33
N CYS A 437 10.53 -15.85 9.16
CA CYS A 437 10.50 -16.71 10.34
C CYS A 437 9.25 -17.60 10.30
N PRO A 438 9.33 -18.78 9.63
CA PRO A 438 8.21 -19.70 9.53
C PRO A 438 7.78 -20.17 10.93
N VAL A 439 6.48 -20.13 11.19
CA VAL A 439 5.91 -20.64 12.43
C VAL A 439 5.82 -22.18 12.33
N PRO A 440 6.33 -22.96 13.31
CA PRO A 440 6.29 -24.42 13.26
C PRO A 440 4.86 -24.98 13.11
N SER A 441 4.65 -25.77 12.06
CA SER A 441 3.33 -26.28 11.64
C SER A 441 2.66 -27.26 12.62
N ASN A 442 3.37 -27.72 13.67
CA ASN A 442 2.84 -28.71 14.63
C ASN A 442 1.79 -28.16 15.62
N ASN A 443 1.60 -26.84 15.72
CA ASN A 443 0.54 -26.20 16.51
C ASN A 443 -0.47 -25.41 15.66
N LEU A 444 -0.43 -25.61 14.34
CA LEU A 444 -1.25 -24.91 13.35
C LEU A 444 -2.06 -25.89 12.50
N THR A 445 -2.68 -26.88 13.12
CA THR A 445 -3.80 -27.60 12.48
C THR A 445 -5.02 -26.67 12.51
N GLY A 446 -5.41 -26.17 11.33
CA GLY A 446 -6.72 -25.55 11.08
C GLY A 446 -6.90 -24.06 11.35
N ALA A 447 -5.84 -23.27 11.57
CA ALA A 447 -5.98 -21.83 11.87
C ALA A 447 -5.05 -20.89 11.08
N ALA A 448 -3.95 -21.40 10.51
CA ALA A 448 -2.95 -20.58 9.80
C ALA A 448 -3.41 -20.12 8.41
N ILE A 449 -4.39 -20.79 7.79
CA ILE A 449 -4.81 -20.46 6.43
C ILE A 449 -6.08 -19.59 6.43
N LEU A 450 -6.73 -19.44 7.59
CA LEU A 450 -7.92 -18.59 7.79
C LEU A 450 -7.63 -17.10 8.03
N GLN A 451 -6.40 -16.69 8.36
CA GLN A 451 -6.12 -15.30 8.79
C GLN A 451 -5.69 -14.39 7.64
N GLY A 452 -6.70 -13.79 7.02
CA GLY A 452 -6.65 -13.09 5.74
C GLY A 452 -7.85 -13.47 4.87
N CYS A 453 -8.61 -14.48 5.29
CA CYS A 453 -9.91 -14.82 4.74
C CYS A 453 -10.88 -13.64 5.01
N PRO A 454 -11.33 -12.93 3.98
CA PRO A 454 -12.30 -11.87 4.15
C PRO A 454 -13.61 -12.47 4.64
N GLU A 455 -14.17 -11.88 5.71
CA GLU A 455 -15.55 -12.17 6.09
C GLU A 455 -16.47 -11.57 5.02
N ASP A 456 -16.94 -12.44 4.13
CA ASP A 456 -17.87 -12.10 3.06
C ASP A 456 -19.17 -12.88 3.30
N PRO A 457 -20.23 -12.24 3.84
CA PRO A 457 -21.51 -12.90 4.08
C PRO A 457 -22.11 -13.52 2.80
N ALA A 458 -21.75 -13.00 1.63
CA ALA A 458 -22.20 -13.54 0.35
C ALA A 458 -21.36 -14.74 -0.12
N ILE A 459 -20.20 -15.01 0.50
CA ILE A 459 -19.31 -16.13 0.22
C ILE A 459 -18.87 -16.77 1.55
N PRO A 460 -19.76 -17.43 2.30
CA PRO A 460 -19.46 -17.90 3.65
C PRO A 460 -18.40 -19.01 3.70
N HIS A 461 -18.11 -19.65 2.56
CA HIS A 461 -17.23 -20.81 2.45
C HIS A 461 -15.76 -20.47 2.14
N ILE A 462 -15.35 -19.19 2.10
CA ILE A 462 -13.94 -18.85 1.79
C ILE A 462 -13.00 -19.48 2.84
N ALA A 463 -13.42 -19.46 4.11
CA ALA A 463 -12.70 -20.08 5.21
C ALA A 463 -12.48 -21.58 4.97
N ALA A 464 -13.58 -22.28 4.71
CA ALA A 464 -13.60 -23.70 4.39
C ALA A 464 -12.73 -24.05 3.19
N ALA A 465 -12.79 -23.24 2.13
CA ALA A 465 -12.00 -23.43 0.92
C ALA A 465 -10.50 -23.13 1.09
N LEU A 466 -10.09 -22.54 2.20
CA LEU A 466 -8.69 -22.33 2.57
C LEU A 466 -8.15 -23.45 3.45
N GLU A 467 -9.00 -24.32 4.00
CA GLU A 467 -8.57 -25.42 4.86
C GLU A 467 -8.24 -26.69 4.04
N PRO A 468 -6.97 -27.13 3.99
CA PRO A 468 -6.54 -28.25 3.17
C PRO A 468 -7.32 -29.54 3.45
N ASP A 469 -7.66 -29.83 4.71
CA ASP A 469 -8.40 -31.04 5.06
C ASP A 469 -9.85 -31.01 4.57
N GLU A 470 -10.50 -29.84 4.58
CA GLU A 470 -11.86 -29.71 4.04
C GLU A 470 -11.86 -29.81 2.51
N VAL A 471 -10.91 -29.16 1.85
CA VAL A 471 -10.78 -29.23 0.40
C VAL A 471 -10.37 -30.64 -0.04
N ASN A 472 -9.47 -31.32 0.69
CA ASN A 472 -9.09 -32.71 0.42
C ASN A 472 -10.29 -33.66 0.49
N ARG A 473 -11.13 -33.52 1.52
CA ARG A 473 -12.37 -34.30 1.64
C ARG A 473 -13.28 -34.07 0.44
N ALA A 474 -13.50 -32.80 0.08
CA ALA A 474 -14.34 -32.43 -1.04
C ALA A 474 -13.79 -32.91 -2.40
N LEU A 475 -12.47 -32.88 -2.59
CA LEU A 475 -11.80 -33.40 -3.80
C LEU A 475 -12.00 -34.91 -3.93
N VAL A 476 -11.84 -35.67 -2.83
CA VAL A 476 -12.06 -37.12 -2.82
C VAL A 476 -13.52 -37.46 -3.14
N GLU A 477 -14.48 -36.74 -2.55
CA GLU A 477 -15.91 -36.88 -2.86
C GLU A 477 -16.23 -36.58 -4.34
N ALA A 478 -15.51 -35.63 -4.93
CA ALA A 478 -15.63 -35.29 -6.36
C ALA A 478 -14.86 -36.24 -7.30
N GLY A 479 -14.20 -37.28 -6.77
CA GLY A 479 -13.43 -38.25 -7.55
C GLY A 479 -12.05 -37.75 -8.00
N CYS A 480 -11.56 -36.63 -7.46
CA CYS A 480 -10.21 -36.13 -7.72
C CYS A 480 -9.22 -36.80 -6.75
N SER A 481 -8.19 -37.43 -7.28
CA SER A 481 -7.19 -38.16 -6.51
C SER A 481 -6.01 -37.31 -6.01
N ALA A 482 -5.98 -36.03 -6.37
CA ALA A 482 -4.94 -35.11 -5.94
C ALA A 482 -5.21 -34.58 -4.51
N ARG A 483 -4.12 -34.36 -3.76
CA ARG A 483 -4.16 -33.85 -2.39
C ARG A 483 -3.62 -32.42 -2.30
N VAL A 484 -4.35 -31.53 -1.66
CA VAL A 484 -3.92 -30.18 -1.25
C VAL A 484 -2.85 -30.26 -0.19
N GLU A 485 -1.70 -29.65 -0.47
CA GLU A 485 -0.59 -29.44 0.47
C GLU A 485 -0.58 -28.02 1.03
N ALA A 486 -1.00 -27.04 0.23
CA ALA A 486 -1.10 -25.65 0.61
C ALA A 486 -2.22 -24.95 -0.15
N ALA A 487 -2.82 -23.93 0.48
CA ALA A 487 -3.85 -23.07 -0.09
C ALA A 487 -3.53 -21.60 0.22
N GLN A 488 -3.79 -20.70 -0.73
CA GLN A 488 -3.56 -19.26 -0.58
C GLN A 488 -4.62 -18.45 -1.31
N LEU A 489 -5.26 -17.50 -0.62
CA LEU A 489 -6.17 -16.56 -1.27
C LEU A 489 -5.39 -15.62 -2.21
N VAL A 490 -5.67 -15.69 -3.52
CA VAL A 490 -5.01 -14.88 -4.55
C VAL A 490 -5.75 -13.57 -4.79
N ARG A 491 -7.08 -13.62 -4.80
CA ARG A 491 -7.91 -12.45 -5.11
C ARG A 491 -9.27 -12.56 -4.43
N HIS A 492 -9.73 -11.45 -3.85
CA HIS A 492 -11.11 -11.32 -3.35
C HIS A 492 -11.78 -10.08 -3.95
N LYS A 493 -13.00 -10.25 -4.44
CA LYS A 493 -13.92 -9.17 -4.80
C LYS A 493 -15.14 -9.30 -3.87
N PRO A 494 -15.27 -8.43 -2.85
CA PRO A 494 -16.35 -8.50 -1.87
C PRO A 494 -17.74 -8.62 -2.50
N GLY A 495 -18.55 -9.52 -1.98
CA GLY A 495 -19.93 -9.79 -2.41
C GLY A 495 -20.04 -10.48 -3.78
N ARG A 496 -18.93 -10.87 -4.41
CA ARG A 496 -18.93 -11.32 -5.81
C ARG A 496 -18.20 -12.64 -6.05
N ARG A 497 -16.88 -12.66 -5.87
CA ARG A 497 -16.04 -13.83 -6.21
C ARG A 497 -14.70 -13.81 -5.48
N CYS A 498 -14.12 -14.99 -5.27
CA CYS A 498 -12.73 -15.12 -4.84
C CYS A 498 -11.98 -16.18 -5.65
N LEU A 499 -10.65 -16.05 -5.68
CA LEU A 499 -9.72 -16.95 -6.35
C LEU A 499 -8.70 -17.42 -5.32
N ILE A 500 -8.56 -18.74 -5.17
CA ILE A 500 -7.61 -19.39 -4.27
C ILE A 500 -6.60 -20.16 -5.12
N SER A 501 -5.32 -20.07 -4.81
CA SER A 501 -4.26 -20.91 -5.37
C SER A 501 -4.05 -22.10 -4.46
N TYR A 502 -3.91 -23.29 -5.03
CA TYR A 502 -3.55 -24.51 -4.33
C TYR A 502 -2.22 -25.05 -4.85
N VAL A 503 -1.45 -25.68 -3.96
CA VAL A 503 -0.41 -26.64 -4.33
C VAL A 503 -1.00 -28.02 -4.11
N LEU A 504 -1.16 -28.78 -5.20
CA LEU A 504 -1.71 -30.13 -5.21
C LEU A 504 -0.60 -31.14 -5.46
N ARG A 505 -0.72 -32.33 -4.88
CA ARG A 505 0.12 -33.49 -5.14
C ARG A 505 -0.71 -34.62 -5.74
N ASP A 506 -0.30 -35.14 -6.89
CA ASP A 506 -0.97 -36.27 -7.55
C ASP A 506 -0.60 -37.64 -6.92
N GLN A 507 -1.16 -38.72 -7.47
CA GLN A 507 -0.89 -40.11 -7.02
C GLN A 507 0.57 -40.54 -7.24
N ASP A 508 1.26 -39.96 -8.22
CA ASP A 508 2.66 -40.22 -8.53
C ASP A 508 3.64 -39.39 -7.66
N GLY A 509 3.09 -38.59 -6.73
CA GLY A 509 3.86 -37.73 -5.83
C GLY A 509 4.33 -36.42 -6.47
N ARG A 510 3.90 -36.08 -7.69
CA ARG A 510 4.27 -34.85 -8.36
C ARG A 510 3.43 -33.69 -7.85
N SER A 511 4.10 -32.58 -7.58
CA SER A 511 3.44 -31.36 -7.08
C SER A 511 3.17 -30.39 -8.23
N PHE A 512 1.95 -29.86 -8.30
CA PHE A 512 1.52 -28.90 -9.32
C PHE A 512 0.58 -27.85 -8.73
N ALA A 513 0.45 -26.70 -9.40
CA ALA A 513 -0.39 -25.62 -8.93
C ALA A 513 -1.80 -25.71 -9.54
N ALA A 514 -2.81 -25.31 -8.77
CA ALA A 514 -4.21 -25.24 -9.21
C ALA A 514 -4.88 -23.96 -8.70
N TYR A 515 -6.02 -23.60 -9.28
CA TYR A 515 -6.84 -22.48 -8.84
C TYR A 515 -8.27 -22.92 -8.52
N GLY A 516 -8.74 -22.57 -7.33
CA GLY A 516 -10.15 -22.63 -6.91
C GLY A 516 -10.87 -21.32 -7.18
N LYS A 517 -11.96 -21.37 -7.94
CA LYS A 517 -12.80 -20.22 -8.27
C LYS A 517 -14.11 -20.30 -7.50
N ILE A 518 -14.34 -19.35 -6.59
CA ILE A 518 -15.57 -19.26 -5.77
C ILE A 518 -16.41 -18.07 -6.21
N ARG A 519 -17.73 -18.25 -6.21
CA ARG A 519 -18.71 -17.21 -6.55
C ARG A 519 -19.75 -17.08 -5.45
N ALA A 520 -20.24 -15.86 -5.23
CA ALA A 520 -21.30 -15.60 -4.24
C ALA A 520 -22.63 -16.29 -4.58
N LYS A 521 -22.87 -16.58 -5.86
CA LYS A 521 -24.08 -17.28 -6.34
C LYS A 521 -23.97 -18.82 -6.28
N GLY A 522 -22.94 -19.36 -5.62
CA GLY A 522 -22.66 -20.79 -5.58
C GLY A 522 -21.71 -21.25 -6.70
N ALA A 523 -21.34 -22.53 -6.66
CA ALA A 523 -20.37 -23.12 -7.59
C ALA A 523 -20.83 -22.96 -9.03
N ASP A 524 -19.95 -22.42 -9.89
CA ASP A 524 -20.25 -22.24 -11.31
C ASP A 524 -20.12 -23.56 -12.07
N SER A 525 -21.11 -24.44 -11.86
CA SER A 525 -21.21 -25.74 -12.52
C SER A 525 -21.23 -25.61 -14.04
N ARG A 526 -21.72 -24.47 -14.55
CA ARG A 526 -21.80 -24.21 -15.98
C ARG A 526 -20.42 -23.90 -16.57
N SER A 527 -19.66 -22.97 -16.00
CA SER A 527 -18.29 -22.70 -16.46
C SER A 527 -17.43 -23.96 -16.39
N PHE A 528 -17.57 -24.74 -15.32
CA PHE A 528 -16.92 -26.03 -15.16
C PHE A 528 -17.28 -26.99 -16.29
N ALA A 529 -18.57 -27.19 -16.57
CA ALA A 529 -19.04 -28.10 -17.63
C ALA A 529 -18.56 -27.67 -19.02
N VAL A 530 -18.58 -26.37 -19.33
CA VAL A 530 -18.09 -25.85 -20.62
C VAL A 530 -16.58 -26.07 -20.77
N GLN A 531 -15.80 -25.81 -19.73
CA GLN A 531 -14.35 -26.05 -19.78
C GLN A 531 -14.02 -27.55 -19.86
N GLN A 532 -14.80 -28.40 -19.18
CA GLN A 532 -14.71 -29.86 -19.30
C GLN A 532 -15.03 -30.34 -20.71
N GLU A 533 -16.08 -29.80 -21.34
CA GLU A 533 -16.45 -30.13 -22.72
C GLU A 533 -15.33 -29.73 -23.69
N LEU A 534 -14.76 -28.52 -23.55
CA LEU A 534 -13.61 -28.08 -24.34
C LEU A 534 -12.39 -28.98 -24.15
N TRP A 535 -12.03 -29.26 -22.90
CA TRP A 535 -10.92 -30.14 -22.57
C TRP A 535 -11.06 -31.51 -23.24
N ASN A 536 -12.23 -32.12 -23.11
CA ASN A 536 -12.57 -33.42 -23.71
C ASN A 536 -12.68 -33.36 -25.25
N SER A 537 -12.91 -32.17 -25.82
CA SER A 537 -13.01 -31.93 -27.27
C SER A 537 -11.67 -31.56 -27.91
N GLY A 538 -10.55 -31.94 -27.28
CA GLY A 538 -9.21 -31.78 -27.84
C GLY A 538 -8.51 -30.46 -27.50
N PHE A 539 -8.94 -29.74 -26.46
CA PHE A 539 -8.22 -28.61 -25.88
C PHE A 539 -7.36 -29.01 -24.66
N GLY A 540 -7.26 -30.31 -24.36
CA GLY A 540 -6.27 -30.86 -23.44
C GLY A 540 -4.89 -31.06 -24.09
N PRO A 541 -3.86 -31.46 -23.32
CA PRO A 541 -2.46 -31.56 -23.76
C PRO A 541 -2.25 -32.57 -24.90
N ASP A 542 -3.08 -33.61 -24.98
CA ASP A 542 -3.03 -34.60 -26.06
C ASP A 542 -3.86 -34.20 -27.30
N GLY A 543 -4.50 -33.03 -27.26
CA GLY A 543 -5.39 -32.54 -28.29
C GLY A 543 -4.69 -31.75 -29.40
N GLN A 544 -5.29 -31.72 -30.60
CA GLN A 544 -4.76 -31.02 -31.78
C GLN A 544 -5.58 -29.77 -32.14
N SER A 545 -6.33 -29.19 -31.20
CA SER A 545 -7.25 -28.08 -31.50
C SER A 545 -6.55 -26.79 -31.90
N GLY A 546 -5.25 -26.63 -31.57
CA GLY A 546 -4.49 -25.41 -31.84
C GLY A 546 -4.56 -24.35 -30.73
N ALA A 547 -5.26 -24.66 -29.64
CA ALA A 547 -5.21 -23.97 -28.35
C ALA A 547 -5.56 -24.94 -27.23
N TYR A 548 -5.19 -24.58 -26.01
CA TYR A 548 -5.44 -25.35 -24.81
C TYR A 548 -6.33 -24.57 -23.83
N VAL A 549 -7.04 -25.30 -22.97
CA VAL A 549 -7.71 -24.73 -21.79
C VAL A 549 -7.10 -25.33 -20.53
N ALA A 550 -7.35 -24.72 -19.37
CA ALA A 550 -6.91 -25.31 -18.11
C ALA A 550 -7.66 -26.62 -17.82
N GLU A 551 -6.97 -27.63 -17.30
CA GLU A 551 -7.60 -28.89 -16.88
C GLU A 551 -8.65 -28.61 -15.79
N PRO A 552 -9.94 -28.93 -16.01
CA PRO A 552 -10.93 -28.90 -14.96
C PRO A 552 -10.75 -30.12 -14.04
N LEU A 553 -10.45 -29.88 -12.77
CA LEU A 553 -10.10 -30.94 -11.81
C LEU A 553 -11.30 -31.43 -11.02
N ALA A 554 -12.10 -30.50 -10.48
CA ALA A 554 -13.25 -30.85 -9.64
C ALA A 554 -14.27 -29.71 -9.54
N LEU A 555 -15.55 -30.08 -9.45
CA LEU A 555 -16.63 -29.20 -9.03
C LEU A 555 -16.95 -29.50 -7.57
N LEU A 556 -16.93 -28.48 -6.70
CA LEU A 556 -17.10 -28.60 -5.25
C LEU A 556 -18.31 -27.75 -4.78
N PRO A 557 -19.55 -28.24 -4.95
CA PRO A 557 -20.76 -27.48 -4.67
C PRO A 557 -20.86 -26.96 -3.23
N HIS A 558 -20.46 -27.78 -2.25
CA HIS A 558 -20.48 -27.43 -0.82
C HIS A 558 -19.56 -26.27 -0.44
N LEU A 559 -18.56 -25.98 -1.27
CA LEU A 559 -17.65 -24.85 -1.10
C LEU A 559 -18.00 -23.68 -2.03
N GLY A 560 -19.06 -23.79 -2.84
CA GLY A 560 -19.39 -22.81 -3.88
C GLY A 560 -18.27 -22.65 -4.92
N MET A 561 -17.48 -23.70 -5.14
CA MET A 561 -16.18 -23.64 -5.81
C MET A 561 -16.06 -24.64 -6.96
N TRP A 562 -15.23 -24.34 -7.94
CA TRP A 562 -14.65 -25.35 -8.83
C TRP A 562 -13.14 -25.11 -8.98
N VAL A 563 -12.40 -26.18 -9.25
CA VAL A 563 -10.93 -26.20 -9.26
C VAL A 563 -10.42 -26.57 -10.64
N GLN A 564 -9.38 -25.87 -11.11
CA GLN A 564 -8.69 -26.16 -12.36
C GLN A 564 -7.17 -26.14 -12.16
N ALA A 565 -6.41 -26.86 -13.00
CA ALA A 565 -4.96 -26.77 -13.01
C ALA A 565 -4.48 -25.37 -13.42
N LYS A 566 -3.31 -24.97 -12.93
CA LYS A 566 -2.61 -23.77 -13.39
C LYS A 566 -1.92 -24.09 -14.72
N VAL A 567 -2.17 -23.27 -15.74
CA VAL A 567 -1.52 -23.40 -17.04
C VAL A 567 -0.18 -22.65 -17.06
N PRO A 568 0.83 -23.15 -17.80
CA PRO A 568 2.09 -22.45 -18.01
C PRO A 568 1.92 -21.33 -19.05
N GLY A 569 2.49 -20.15 -18.80
CA GLY A 569 2.55 -19.08 -19.80
C GLY A 569 2.46 -17.67 -19.22
N LYS A 570 2.82 -16.68 -20.03
CA LYS A 570 2.69 -15.25 -19.74
C LYS A 570 1.67 -14.62 -20.67
N ALA A 571 0.99 -13.58 -20.18
CA ALA A 571 0.05 -12.79 -20.97
C ALA A 571 0.76 -12.02 -22.09
N PHE A 572 -0.01 -11.68 -23.12
CA PHE A 572 0.45 -10.94 -24.29
C PHE A 572 1.07 -9.57 -23.96
N SER A 573 0.80 -8.98 -22.79
CA SER A 573 1.42 -7.70 -22.38
C SER A 573 2.96 -7.71 -22.38
N THR A 574 3.58 -8.89 -22.47
CA THR A 574 5.03 -9.10 -22.66
C THR A 574 5.48 -9.37 -24.12
N LEU A 575 4.61 -9.15 -25.13
CA LEU A 575 4.87 -9.36 -26.58
C LEU A 575 5.32 -10.79 -26.95
N THR A 576 4.87 -11.80 -26.21
CA THR A 576 5.35 -13.19 -26.32
C THR A 576 4.61 -14.06 -27.35
N CYS A 577 3.57 -13.55 -28.01
CA CYS A 577 2.75 -14.32 -28.97
C CYS A 577 2.59 -13.56 -30.29
N ASP A 578 2.73 -14.26 -31.42
CA ASP A 578 2.52 -13.64 -32.73
C ASP A 578 1.03 -13.58 -33.14
N ALA A 579 0.73 -12.72 -34.10
CA ALA A 579 -0.64 -12.48 -34.57
C ALA A 579 -1.30 -13.71 -35.24
N GLY A 580 -0.52 -14.59 -35.85
CA GLY A 580 -1.03 -15.82 -36.47
C GLY A 580 -1.39 -16.86 -35.43
N GLN A 581 -0.56 -17.03 -34.41
CA GLN A 581 -0.80 -17.89 -33.26
C GLN A 581 -2.06 -17.48 -32.49
N ALA A 582 -2.19 -16.18 -32.15
CA ALA A 582 -3.38 -15.66 -31.48
C ALA A 582 -4.66 -15.91 -32.30
N ALA A 583 -4.59 -15.67 -33.62
CA ALA A 583 -5.71 -15.92 -34.53
C ALA A 583 -6.10 -17.40 -34.60
N ARG A 584 -5.11 -18.30 -34.65
CA ARG A 584 -5.34 -19.76 -34.63
C ARG A 584 -5.98 -20.18 -33.33
N ALA A 585 -5.51 -19.67 -32.19
CA ALA A 585 -6.01 -20.04 -30.88
C ALA A 585 -7.49 -19.67 -30.70
N ILE A 586 -7.88 -18.43 -31.01
CA ILE A 586 -9.29 -18.03 -30.90
C ILE A 586 -10.18 -18.70 -31.95
N SER A 587 -9.65 -18.94 -33.17
CA SER A 587 -10.39 -19.65 -34.21
C SER A 587 -10.61 -21.12 -33.87
N ALA A 588 -9.69 -21.75 -33.11
CA ALA A 588 -9.88 -23.08 -32.56
C ALA A 588 -11.14 -23.12 -31.69
N LEU A 589 -11.28 -22.15 -30.77
CA LEU A 589 -12.47 -22.04 -29.93
C LEU A 589 -13.74 -21.90 -30.78
N HIS A 590 -13.72 -21.01 -31.77
CA HIS A 590 -14.86 -20.78 -32.67
C HIS A 590 -15.27 -22.03 -33.47
N LYS A 591 -14.33 -22.95 -33.70
CA LYS A 591 -14.53 -24.22 -34.41
C LYS A 591 -14.68 -25.43 -33.49
N SER A 592 -14.65 -25.25 -32.17
CA SER A 592 -14.59 -26.34 -31.18
C SER A 592 -15.79 -27.29 -31.19
N GLY A 593 -16.90 -26.92 -31.82
CA GLY A 593 -18.12 -27.74 -31.86
C GLY A 593 -18.91 -27.78 -30.54
N VAL A 594 -18.37 -27.17 -29.48
CA VAL A 594 -19.03 -26.99 -28.19
C VAL A 594 -20.35 -26.27 -28.38
N ARG A 595 -21.38 -26.66 -27.62
CA ARG A 595 -22.74 -26.10 -27.74
C ARG A 595 -23.19 -25.36 -26.49
N PRO A 596 -22.77 -24.10 -26.31
CA PRO A 596 -23.18 -23.29 -25.17
C PRO A 596 -24.68 -23.00 -25.19
N LEU A 597 -25.32 -23.07 -24.03
CA LEU A 597 -26.75 -22.77 -23.89
C LEU A 597 -27.12 -21.29 -24.04
N ARG A 598 -26.15 -20.36 -23.86
CA ARG A 598 -26.41 -18.91 -23.97
C ARG A 598 -26.17 -18.46 -25.39
N ARG A 599 -26.93 -17.44 -25.81
CA ARG A 599 -26.70 -16.68 -27.03
C ARG A 599 -26.41 -15.23 -26.62
N HIS A 600 -25.51 -14.58 -27.34
CA HIS A 600 -25.25 -13.14 -27.22
C HIS A 600 -25.45 -12.53 -28.59
N LEU A 601 -26.47 -11.69 -28.71
CA LEU A 601 -26.86 -11.02 -29.94
C LEU A 601 -26.34 -9.58 -29.93
N VAL A 602 -26.32 -8.93 -31.10
CA VAL A 602 -25.96 -7.51 -31.20
C VAL A 602 -26.86 -6.61 -30.33
N ALA A 603 -28.15 -6.95 -30.21
CA ALA A 603 -29.07 -6.21 -29.34
C ALA A 603 -28.65 -6.26 -27.86
N ASP A 604 -28.07 -7.37 -27.40
CA ASP A 604 -27.54 -7.50 -26.04
C ASP A 604 -26.30 -6.60 -25.85
N GLU A 605 -25.44 -6.51 -26.89
CA GLU A 605 -24.28 -5.61 -26.87
C GLU A 605 -24.68 -4.14 -26.81
N LEU A 606 -25.65 -3.74 -27.64
CA LEU A 606 -26.17 -2.37 -27.65
C LEU A 606 -26.85 -2.01 -26.34
N ALA A 607 -27.61 -2.91 -25.74
CA ALA A 607 -28.24 -2.68 -24.44
C ALA A 607 -27.20 -2.44 -23.33
N ILE A 608 -26.12 -3.24 -23.30
CA ILE A 608 -25.01 -3.04 -22.37
C ILE A 608 -24.33 -1.69 -22.63
N LEU A 609 -24.09 -1.34 -23.89
CA LEU A 609 -23.47 -0.09 -24.28
C LEU A 609 -24.31 1.11 -23.85
N ASP A 610 -25.62 1.05 -24.06
CA ASP A 610 -26.58 2.09 -23.72
C ASP A 610 -26.60 2.39 -22.21
N GLU A 611 -26.63 1.34 -21.38
CA GLU A 611 -26.52 1.43 -19.92
C GLU A 611 -25.21 2.14 -19.52
N ARG A 612 -24.07 1.70 -20.09
CA ARG A 612 -22.73 2.23 -19.78
C ARG A 612 -22.60 3.70 -20.17
N LEU A 613 -23.04 4.06 -21.37
CA LEU A 613 -22.99 5.44 -21.85
C LEU A 613 -23.88 6.36 -21.03
N THR A 614 -25.03 5.86 -20.53
CA THR A 614 -25.90 6.63 -19.64
C THR A 614 -25.18 6.93 -18.32
N MET A 615 -24.56 5.92 -17.70
CA MET A 615 -23.74 6.12 -16.51
C MET A 615 -22.55 7.07 -16.73
N LEU A 616 -21.98 7.11 -17.95
CA LEU A 616 -20.90 8.02 -18.28
C LEU A 616 -21.39 9.46 -18.36
N VAL A 617 -22.53 9.71 -18.99
CA VAL A 617 -23.14 11.05 -19.06
C VAL A 617 -23.50 11.58 -17.68
N ASP A 618 -24.01 10.72 -16.79
CA ASP A 618 -24.32 11.11 -15.40
C ASP A 618 -23.08 11.59 -14.64
N ARG A 619 -21.91 10.99 -14.91
CA ARG A 619 -20.62 11.39 -14.30
C ARG A 619 -19.95 12.56 -15.02
N ARG A 620 -20.16 12.69 -16.32
CA ARG A 620 -19.52 13.66 -17.22
C ARG A 620 -20.57 14.38 -18.07
N PRO A 621 -21.40 15.28 -17.48
CA PRO A 621 -22.41 16.01 -18.23
C PRO A 621 -21.84 16.82 -19.40
N GLU A 622 -20.58 17.25 -19.30
CA GLU A 622 -19.84 17.97 -20.34
C GLU A 622 -19.62 17.17 -21.63
N TRP A 623 -19.76 15.83 -21.59
CA TRP A 623 -19.61 14.95 -22.76
C TRP A 623 -20.94 14.54 -23.37
N ALA A 624 -22.08 15.00 -22.85
CA ALA A 624 -23.40 14.51 -23.23
C ALA A 624 -23.67 14.56 -24.74
N SER A 625 -23.29 15.66 -25.42
CA SER A 625 -23.47 15.81 -26.87
C SER A 625 -22.61 14.80 -27.65
N GLN A 626 -21.34 14.68 -27.29
CA GLN A 626 -20.39 13.76 -27.92
C GLN A 626 -20.82 12.30 -27.74
N ILE A 627 -21.30 11.95 -26.54
CA ILE A 627 -21.81 10.61 -26.25
C ILE A 627 -23.11 10.32 -27.02
N ALA A 628 -23.98 11.31 -27.24
CA ALA A 628 -25.16 11.13 -28.08
C ALA A 628 -24.77 10.80 -29.54
N ASP A 629 -23.80 11.52 -30.10
CA ASP A 629 -23.28 11.26 -31.45
C ASP A 629 -22.67 9.84 -31.56
N ILE A 630 -21.86 9.46 -30.57
CA ILE A 630 -21.26 8.12 -30.49
C ILE A 630 -22.36 7.03 -30.38
N ARG A 631 -23.39 7.26 -29.57
CA ARG A 631 -24.50 6.33 -29.39
C ARG A 631 -25.30 6.14 -30.69
N HIS A 632 -25.55 7.22 -31.43
CA HIS A 632 -26.19 7.13 -32.74
C HIS A 632 -25.33 6.34 -33.73
N ALA A 633 -24.04 6.65 -33.83
CA ALA A 633 -23.12 5.94 -34.71
C ALA A 633 -22.97 4.45 -34.37
N ALA A 634 -23.00 4.09 -33.07
CA ALA A 634 -22.97 2.71 -32.61
C ALA A 634 -24.21 1.93 -33.10
N ASN A 635 -25.40 2.51 -32.95
CA ASN A 635 -26.65 1.90 -33.44
C ASN A 635 -26.67 1.75 -34.97
N GLU A 636 -26.26 2.79 -35.70
CA GLU A 636 -26.17 2.75 -37.17
C GLU A 636 -25.21 1.65 -37.63
N ARG A 637 -23.99 1.58 -37.07
CA ARG A 637 -23.02 0.53 -37.43
C ARG A 637 -23.52 -0.87 -37.10
N ALA A 638 -24.16 -1.05 -35.95
CA ALA A 638 -24.74 -2.32 -35.54
C ALA A 638 -25.86 -2.80 -36.49
N ALA A 639 -26.64 -1.89 -37.08
CA ALA A 639 -27.66 -2.21 -38.07
C ALA A 639 -27.09 -2.77 -39.39
N HIS A 640 -25.81 -2.53 -39.66
CA HIS A 640 -25.12 -2.99 -40.88
C HIS A 640 -24.33 -4.29 -40.69
N LEU A 641 -24.45 -4.96 -39.54
CA LEU A 641 -23.82 -6.28 -39.34
C LEU A 641 -24.33 -7.28 -40.38
N LEU A 642 -23.40 -7.96 -41.03
CA LEU A 642 -23.71 -9.00 -42.00
C LEU A 642 -24.24 -10.24 -41.27
N PRO A 643 -25.28 -10.91 -41.80
CA PRO A 643 -25.83 -12.11 -41.17
C PRO A 643 -24.83 -13.27 -41.27
N ILE A 644 -24.55 -13.90 -40.13
CA ILE A 644 -23.67 -15.07 -40.00
C ILE A 644 -24.32 -16.15 -39.14
N ALA A 645 -23.87 -17.40 -39.31
CA ALA A 645 -24.25 -18.49 -38.43
C ALA A 645 -23.53 -18.34 -37.07
N PRO A 646 -24.24 -18.25 -35.93
CA PRO A 646 -23.60 -18.07 -34.63
C PRO A 646 -22.73 -19.27 -34.27
N GLY A 647 -21.52 -19.01 -33.81
CA GLY A 647 -20.57 -20.02 -33.31
C GLY A 647 -20.26 -19.82 -31.83
N PRO A 648 -19.59 -20.78 -31.16
CA PRO A 648 -19.09 -20.58 -29.81
C PRO A 648 -18.07 -19.43 -29.81
N ILE A 649 -18.27 -18.44 -28.95
CA ILE A 649 -17.39 -17.28 -28.78
C ILE A 649 -17.03 -17.13 -27.31
N HIS A 650 -15.86 -16.56 -27.04
CA HIS A 650 -15.40 -16.24 -25.70
C HIS A 650 -16.19 -15.06 -25.09
N ARG A 651 -16.65 -14.12 -25.92
CA ARG A 651 -17.39 -12.88 -25.60
C ARG A 651 -16.60 -11.76 -24.91
N ASP A 652 -15.54 -12.10 -24.19
CA ASP A 652 -14.69 -11.12 -23.49
C ASP A 652 -13.21 -11.37 -23.81
N PHE A 653 -12.90 -11.74 -25.05
CA PHE A 653 -11.53 -12.05 -25.46
C PHE A 653 -10.69 -10.78 -25.62
N TYR A 654 -9.58 -10.68 -24.91
CA TYR A 654 -8.55 -9.65 -25.09
C TYR A 654 -7.17 -10.19 -24.68
N HIS A 655 -6.14 -9.35 -24.83
CA HIS A 655 -4.74 -9.75 -24.74
C HIS A 655 -4.30 -10.42 -23.42
N ASP A 656 -4.96 -10.16 -22.28
CA ASP A 656 -4.66 -10.86 -21.02
C ASP A 656 -5.30 -12.25 -20.91
N HIS A 657 -6.27 -12.58 -21.77
CA HIS A 657 -6.97 -13.86 -21.79
C HIS A 657 -6.31 -14.92 -22.67
N LEU A 658 -5.16 -14.58 -23.28
CA LEU A 658 -4.32 -15.48 -24.04
C LEU A 658 -2.95 -15.59 -23.37
N LEU A 659 -2.63 -16.76 -22.83
CA LEU A 659 -1.32 -17.04 -22.23
C LEU A 659 -0.46 -17.84 -23.21
N SER A 660 0.81 -17.48 -23.33
CA SER A 660 1.78 -18.17 -24.18
C SER A 660 3.00 -18.63 -23.37
N ASN A 661 3.43 -19.87 -23.58
CA ASN A 661 4.74 -20.38 -23.11
C ASN A 661 5.79 -20.43 -24.24
N GLY A 662 5.46 -19.88 -25.42
CA GLY A 662 6.28 -19.88 -26.64
C GLY A 662 5.75 -20.81 -27.72
N THR A 663 5.38 -22.05 -27.36
CA THR A 663 4.87 -23.08 -28.30
C THR A 663 3.38 -23.33 -28.14
N ASP A 664 2.87 -23.26 -26.91
CA ASP A 664 1.49 -23.53 -26.54
C ASP A 664 0.76 -22.25 -26.16
N HIS A 665 -0.52 -22.21 -26.51
CA HIS A 665 -1.40 -21.07 -26.24
C HIS A 665 -2.61 -21.52 -25.45
N TYR A 666 -2.86 -20.85 -24.33
CA TYR A 666 -3.93 -21.18 -23.41
C TYR A 666 -4.98 -20.07 -23.39
N LEU A 667 -6.24 -20.46 -23.60
CA LEU A 667 -7.39 -19.59 -23.44
C LEU A 667 -7.89 -19.67 -21.99
N ILE A 668 -8.05 -18.52 -21.34
CA ILE A 668 -8.50 -18.42 -19.95
C ILE A 668 -9.72 -17.51 -19.83
N ASP A 669 -10.43 -17.57 -18.69
CA ASP A 669 -11.64 -16.77 -18.40
C ASP A 669 -12.83 -16.98 -19.36
N LEU A 670 -13.15 -18.25 -19.64
CA LEU A 670 -14.26 -18.67 -20.51
C LEU A 670 -15.66 -18.62 -19.84
N ASP A 671 -15.81 -17.87 -18.74
CA ASP A 671 -17.05 -17.80 -17.95
C ASP A 671 -18.25 -17.21 -18.72
N LEU A 672 -17.94 -16.42 -19.75
CA LEU A 672 -18.92 -15.74 -20.60
C LEU A 672 -19.15 -16.44 -21.94
N LEU A 673 -18.54 -17.62 -22.13
CA LEU A 673 -18.64 -18.38 -23.37
C LEU A 673 -20.11 -18.64 -23.74
N CYS A 674 -20.45 -18.27 -24.97
CA CYS A 674 -21.81 -18.34 -25.51
C CYS A 674 -21.79 -18.52 -27.03
N LEU A 675 -22.96 -18.71 -27.64
CA LEU A 675 -23.13 -18.62 -29.08
C LEU A 675 -23.26 -17.15 -29.50
N GLY A 676 -22.49 -16.71 -30.48
CA GLY A 676 -22.54 -15.36 -31.00
C GLY A 676 -21.75 -15.21 -32.30
N ASP A 677 -21.48 -13.97 -32.69
CA ASP A 677 -20.65 -13.66 -33.85
C ASP A 677 -19.16 -13.77 -33.48
N PRO A 678 -18.38 -14.66 -34.12
CA PRO A 678 -16.93 -14.75 -33.95
C PRO A 678 -16.19 -13.41 -34.09
N ALA A 679 -16.73 -12.49 -34.89
CA ALA A 679 -16.16 -11.17 -35.09
C ALA A 679 -16.10 -10.33 -33.82
N LEU A 680 -16.96 -10.61 -32.84
CA LEU A 680 -16.98 -9.94 -31.54
C LEU A 680 -15.67 -10.14 -30.78
N ASP A 681 -15.17 -11.38 -30.71
CA ASP A 681 -13.92 -11.67 -29.98
C ASP A 681 -12.72 -10.96 -30.62
N ILE A 682 -12.68 -10.93 -31.95
CA ILE A 682 -11.60 -10.28 -32.70
C ILE A 682 -11.67 -8.76 -32.54
N GLY A 683 -12.86 -8.17 -32.69
CA GLY A 683 -13.07 -6.74 -32.51
C GLY A 683 -12.77 -6.28 -31.08
N ASN A 684 -13.19 -7.06 -30.08
CA ASN A 684 -12.88 -6.77 -28.68
C ASN A 684 -11.38 -6.81 -28.42
N PHE A 685 -10.67 -7.82 -28.93
CA PHE A 685 -9.23 -7.91 -28.79
C PHE A 685 -8.50 -6.69 -29.40
N ASN A 686 -8.88 -6.29 -30.62
CA ASN A 686 -8.31 -5.11 -31.28
C ASN A 686 -8.59 -3.83 -30.47
N ALA A 687 -9.82 -3.61 -30.03
CA ALA A 687 -10.18 -2.43 -29.24
C ALA A 687 -9.38 -2.32 -27.94
N HIS A 688 -9.17 -3.44 -27.26
CA HIS A 688 -8.34 -3.50 -26.06
C HIS A 688 -6.86 -3.21 -26.32
N LEU A 689 -6.32 -3.62 -27.47
CA LEU A 689 -4.95 -3.26 -27.86
C LEU A 689 -4.83 -1.75 -28.15
N THR A 690 -5.80 -1.17 -28.84
CA THR A 690 -5.83 0.27 -29.12
C THR A 690 -5.97 1.09 -27.85
N GLU A 691 -6.86 0.71 -26.93
CA GLU A 691 -6.97 1.38 -25.61
C GLU A 691 -5.68 1.28 -24.81
N TRP A 692 -5.06 0.09 -24.79
CA TRP A 692 -3.81 -0.12 -24.09
C TRP A 692 -2.67 0.71 -24.69
N ALA A 693 -2.60 0.76 -26.02
CA ALA A 693 -1.61 1.53 -26.76
C ALA A 693 -1.71 3.04 -26.46
N LEU A 694 -2.94 3.55 -26.46
CA LEU A 694 -3.25 4.93 -26.11
C LEU A 694 -2.92 5.23 -24.64
N ARG A 695 -3.20 4.31 -23.72
CA ARG A 695 -2.98 4.54 -22.29
C ARG A 695 -1.50 4.56 -21.91
N GLU A 696 -0.69 3.66 -22.46
CA GLU A 696 0.72 3.53 -22.10
C GLU A 696 1.66 4.39 -22.94
N TRP A 697 1.32 4.63 -24.22
CA TRP A 697 2.19 5.32 -25.16
C TRP A 697 1.56 6.54 -25.84
N ASN A 698 0.28 6.84 -25.55
CA ASN A 698 -0.48 7.91 -26.22
C ASN A 698 -0.45 7.79 -27.75
N ASP A 699 -0.43 6.55 -28.25
CA ASP A 699 -0.36 6.22 -29.66
C ASP A 699 -1.34 5.08 -29.96
N PRO A 700 -2.53 5.35 -30.53
CA PRO A 700 -3.54 4.33 -30.80
C PRO A 700 -3.15 3.39 -31.95
N GLU A 701 -2.14 3.74 -32.77
CA GLU A 701 -1.72 2.97 -33.94
C GLU A 701 -0.51 2.07 -33.66
N LYS A 702 0.05 2.12 -32.45
CA LYS A 702 1.25 1.36 -32.05
C LYS A 702 1.23 -0.11 -32.45
N PHE A 703 0.06 -0.76 -32.39
CA PHE A 703 -0.12 -2.17 -32.72
C PHE A 703 -0.89 -2.42 -34.02
N ALA A 704 -1.08 -1.39 -34.86
CA ALA A 704 -1.94 -1.47 -36.05
C ALA A 704 -1.50 -2.56 -37.04
N ASP A 705 -0.19 -2.75 -37.26
CA ASP A 705 0.33 -3.83 -38.11
C ASP A 705 0.02 -5.22 -37.54
N TRP A 706 0.13 -5.37 -36.22
CA TRP A 706 -0.18 -6.61 -35.54
C TRP A 706 -1.68 -6.90 -35.60
N GLN A 707 -2.53 -5.91 -35.33
CA GLN A 707 -4.01 -6.01 -35.40
C GLN A 707 -4.49 -6.35 -36.82
N ARG A 708 -3.88 -5.75 -37.86
CA ARG A 708 -4.15 -6.09 -39.27
C ARG A 708 -3.80 -7.55 -39.57
N GLN A 709 -2.65 -8.02 -39.11
CA GLN A 709 -2.22 -9.41 -39.30
C GLN A 709 -3.13 -10.38 -38.55
N PHE A 710 -3.50 -10.07 -37.31
CA PHE A 710 -4.39 -10.86 -36.47
C PHE A 710 -5.78 -11.00 -37.12
N THR A 711 -6.38 -9.88 -37.52
CA THR A 711 -7.67 -9.84 -38.22
C THR A 711 -7.63 -10.67 -39.51
N ARG A 712 -6.60 -10.48 -40.35
CA ARG A 712 -6.43 -11.23 -41.59
C ARG A 712 -6.28 -12.73 -41.35
N ASN A 713 -5.50 -13.12 -40.35
CA ASN A 713 -5.29 -14.53 -40.01
C ASN A 713 -6.54 -15.15 -39.38
N ALA A 714 -7.30 -14.41 -38.56
CA ALA A 714 -8.55 -14.90 -37.97
C ALA A 714 -9.61 -15.17 -39.05
N CYS A 715 -9.77 -14.27 -40.03
CA CYS A 715 -10.66 -14.50 -41.17
C CYS A 715 -10.21 -15.68 -42.05
N ARG A 716 -8.90 -15.94 -42.17
CA ARG A 716 -8.38 -17.10 -42.90
C ARG A 716 -8.64 -18.42 -42.16
N GLU A 717 -8.44 -18.42 -40.85
CA GLU A 717 -8.62 -19.59 -39.98
C GLU A 717 -10.10 -19.93 -39.76
N ASN A 718 -10.99 -18.93 -39.77
CA ASN A 718 -12.44 -19.08 -39.70
C ASN A 718 -13.15 -18.18 -40.73
N PRO A 719 -13.39 -18.67 -41.97
CA PRO A 719 -14.01 -17.90 -43.05
C PRO A 719 -15.43 -17.40 -42.81
N VAL A 720 -16.11 -17.89 -41.76
CA VAL A 720 -17.42 -17.36 -41.33
C VAL A 720 -17.26 -15.96 -40.72
N THR A 721 -16.10 -15.64 -40.17
CA THR A 721 -15.79 -14.35 -39.54
C THR A 721 -15.58 -13.27 -40.61
N ARG A 722 -16.44 -12.25 -40.61
CA ARG A 722 -16.42 -11.17 -41.60
C ARG A 722 -15.60 -9.97 -41.10
N PRO A 723 -14.62 -9.44 -41.87
CA PRO A 723 -13.86 -8.26 -41.47
C PRO A 723 -14.75 -7.02 -41.27
N GLU A 724 -15.86 -6.92 -41.99
CA GLU A 724 -16.86 -5.86 -41.81
C GLU A 724 -17.50 -5.92 -40.42
N ASN A 725 -17.89 -7.11 -39.96
CA ASN A 725 -18.45 -7.29 -38.61
C ASN A 725 -17.39 -7.04 -37.53
N ILE A 726 -16.12 -7.41 -37.77
CA ILE A 726 -15.00 -7.14 -36.83
C ILE A 726 -14.87 -5.63 -36.60
N ALA A 727 -14.88 -4.83 -37.66
CA ALA A 727 -14.77 -3.38 -37.56
C ALA A 727 -15.95 -2.75 -36.78
N VAL A 728 -17.15 -3.31 -36.90
CA VAL A 728 -18.31 -2.88 -36.11
C VAL A 728 -18.09 -3.21 -34.63
N TYR A 729 -17.77 -4.46 -34.29
CA TYR A 729 -17.56 -4.88 -32.90
C TYR A 729 -16.34 -4.22 -32.25
N GLU A 730 -15.30 -3.91 -33.01
CA GLU A 730 -14.15 -3.12 -32.55
C GLU A 730 -14.59 -1.73 -32.11
N PHE A 731 -15.39 -1.04 -32.92
CA PHE A 731 -15.94 0.26 -32.54
C PHE A 731 -16.85 0.18 -31.31
N LEU A 732 -17.78 -0.78 -31.25
CA LEU A 732 -18.64 -0.97 -30.07
C LEU A 732 -17.82 -1.24 -28.80
N SER A 733 -16.74 -2.01 -28.92
CA SER A 733 -15.84 -2.33 -27.81
C SER A 733 -15.03 -1.11 -27.36
N LEU A 734 -14.54 -0.26 -28.29
CA LEU A 734 -13.87 1.01 -27.96
C LEU A 734 -14.80 1.95 -27.18
N VAL A 735 -16.05 2.07 -27.61
CA VAL A 735 -17.06 2.88 -26.91
C VAL A 735 -17.34 2.34 -25.52
N ARG A 736 -17.39 1.01 -25.35
CA ARG A 736 -17.52 0.37 -24.03
C ARG A 736 -16.32 0.66 -23.14
N LEU A 737 -15.11 0.62 -23.71
CA LEU A 737 -13.86 0.90 -23.00
C LEU A 737 -13.77 2.36 -22.54
N LEU A 738 -14.37 3.31 -23.26
CA LEU A 738 -14.43 4.71 -22.84
C LEU A 738 -15.04 4.89 -21.44
N GLU A 739 -16.18 4.25 -21.15
CA GLU A 739 -16.79 4.29 -19.82
C GLU A 739 -15.87 3.65 -18.77
N ILE A 740 -15.26 2.52 -19.10
CA ILE A 740 -14.38 1.76 -18.20
C ILE A 740 -13.15 2.60 -17.84
N SER A 741 -12.53 3.26 -18.82
CA SER A 741 -11.33 4.06 -18.63
C SER A 741 -11.62 5.32 -17.82
N ASP A 742 -12.77 5.99 -17.99
CA ASP A 742 -13.18 7.10 -17.10
C ASP A 742 -13.43 6.63 -15.66
N ARG A 743 -14.09 5.47 -15.48
CA ARG A 743 -14.44 4.95 -14.16
C ARG A 743 -13.21 4.53 -13.34
N MET A 744 -12.21 3.93 -13.97
CA MET A 744 -11.01 3.41 -13.29
C MET A 744 -9.98 4.52 -13.00
N PRO A 745 -9.59 4.77 -11.73
CA PRO A 745 -8.67 5.87 -11.38
C PRO A 745 -7.36 5.86 -12.16
N GLU A 746 -6.78 4.68 -12.35
CA GLU A 746 -5.50 4.44 -13.03
C GLU A 746 -5.58 4.53 -14.57
N ARG A 747 -6.79 4.58 -15.15
CA ARG A 747 -7.02 4.75 -16.60
C ARG A 747 -7.66 6.09 -16.96
N ARG A 748 -8.17 6.83 -15.96
CA ARG A 748 -8.97 8.05 -16.16
C ARG A 748 -8.27 9.13 -16.98
N ALA A 749 -6.94 9.18 -16.90
CA ALA A 749 -6.14 10.15 -17.66
C ALA A 749 -6.22 9.96 -19.20
N SER A 750 -6.43 8.73 -19.69
CA SER A 750 -6.51 8.44 -21.13
C SER A 750 -7.95 8.52 -21.68
N ALA A 751 -8.96 8.65 -20.83
CA ALA A 751 -10.37 8.70 -21.26
C ALA A 751 -10.69 9.84 -22.25
N PRO A 752 -10.17 11.07 -22.10
CA PRO A 752 -10.39 12.14 -23.09
C PRO A 752 -9.83 11.80 -24.48
N ALA A 753 -8.63 11.24 -24.55
CA ALA A 753 -8.04 10.82 -25.83
C ALA A 753 -8.83 9.68 -26.49
N LEU A 754 -9.38 8.77 -25.67
CA LEU A 754 -10.23 7.67 -26.17
C LEU A 754 -11.59 8.19 -26.67
N LEU A 755 -12.13 9.24 -26.04
CA LEU A 755 -13.34 9.94 -26.52
C LEU A 755 -13.09 10.57 -27.90
N GLU A 756 -11.96 11.28 -28.05
CA GLU A 756 -11.57 11.87 -29.35
C GLU A 756 -11.42 10.81 -30.44
N LEU A 757 -10.80 9.67 -30.11
CA LEU A 757 -10.69 8.54 -31.03
C LEU A 757 -12.07 8.00 -31.44
N CYS A 758 -12.99 7.82 -30.48
CA CYS A 758 -14.35 7.38 -30.79
C CYS A 758 -15.07 8.38 -31.71
N LEU A 759 -14.91 9.69 -31.48
CA LEU A 759 -15.49 10.73 -32.33
C LEU A 759 -14.89 10.77 -33.74
N ALA A 760 -13.58 10.54 -33.88
CA ALA A 760 -12.95 10.39 -35.20
C ALA A 760 -13.55 9.20 -35.98
N HIS A 761 -13.87 8.10 -35.30
CA HIS A 761 -14.60 6.99 -35.90
C HIS A 761 -16.06 7.33 -36.26
N VAL A 762 -16.72 8.23 -35.53
CA VAL A 762 -18.05 8.74 -35.95
C VAL A 762 -17.95 9.49 -37.28
N GLN A 763 -16.90 10.30 -37.44
CA GLN A 763 -16.71 11.16 -38.62
C GLN A 763 -16.31 10.40 -39.91
N THR A 764 -15.84 9.15 -39.79
CA THR A 764 -15.41 8.30 -40.93
C THR A 764 -16.53 7.45 -41.52
N LEU A 765 -17.75 7.47 -40.97
CA LEU A 765 -18.94 6.95 -41.64
C LEU A 765 -19.21 7.78 -42.91
N PRO A 766 -19.72 7.19 -44.01
CA PRO A 766 -20.15 7.98 -45.16
C PRO A 766 -21.30 8.90 -44.75
N LEU A 767 -20.94 10.15 -44.43
CA LEU A 767 -21.76 11.36 -44.31
C LEU A 767 -23.22 11.14 -43.91
N TYR A 768 -23.53 11.21 -42.61
CA TYR A 768 -24.89 11.56 -42.21
C TYR A 768 -25.14 13.03 -42.58
N ARG A 769 -26.05 13.20 -43.54
CA ARG A 769 -26.78 14.45 -43.78
C ARG A 769 -27.32 14.94 -42.45
N ARG A 770 -26.87 16.12 -42.03
CA ARG A 770 -27.63 16.95 -41.08
C ARG A 770 -29.04 17.12 -41.67
N SER A 771 -30.06 16.64 -40.97
CA SER A 771 -31.44 17.05 -41.27
C SER A 771 -31.56 18.56 -41.05
N PRO A 772 -32.15 19.33 -41.97
CA PRO A 772 -32.31 20.77 -41.81
C PRO A 772 -33.51 21.06 -40.90
N LYS A 773 -33.20 21.66 -39.74
CA LYS A 773 -34.08 22.33 -38.75
C LYS A 773 -35.25 21.53 -38.16
#